data_AF-A0A386TL92-F1
#
_entry.id   AF-A0A386TL92-F1
#
_cell.length_a   1.000
_cell.length_b   1.000
_cell.length_c   1.000
_cell.angle_alpha   90.00
_cell.angle_beta   90.00
_cell.angle_gamma   90.00
#
_symmetry.space_group_name_H-M   'P 1'
#
loop_
_entity.id
_entity.type
_entity.pdbx_description
1 polymer ?
#
loop_
_entity_poly.entity_id
_entity_poly.type
_entity_poly.pdbx_seq_one_letter_code
_entity_poly.pdbx_strand_id
1 'polypeptide(L)'
;MPQIFAEKKKVLLFTDSRGQHKPAGQTHDIFAERLAKDSRLDVDLYLCPMKWTTTLDFLEQFNPEKLKEYDAVILYTGIVEWSPRPASSAENDLYDNQNTSNGDGIGANTRDYSRKIVNNKKSIFDKVFGKTEMTAHFSTPLSVIYEGEKTNNMYNLEMAYKVIDSLKSIPNLLFISANRFVSGWEGDFKRGRPKNISITHSYSNIFASELKASGVSVIDLREWSDTDIKKYTCDNIHLTKDGSDYIYSEIMNSLELEETHMNPTAEFSIPDCQFSEFPRIERIIRAKHDAIKKSAGTTDEYLATLVIGARHNRRDPKRLENLKFLLRWIDYHYESLFDVLIIEQDSDSHISLQELGAKEYVRHEFIYNPSEYNRGWCYNVAVKHFCKDAKVVALMDVDVLTGANFLRDVMDCHSRIDVVSPYLNIYYTDKEEANKIMESMSLAHLSDDGKIKNPVTVAGGVVIWNRSSYLAIKGFEQYIGYSCEDRAMDVTIFNHINKDRIRISPQTYVHLYHDKDDDARVRFKEIYGHLTAEYKCQYDPKLGPFDFIHTNCQHSSREKTLELLLARSEDFGDPELYRSGGPLTVNGLRVTSPAVHILDNVVLPPDFEGLNGYKEREVYKSVPEPDRSELAQFHNRYLGKRCFIIGNGPSLNKHDLSLLENEYAFGVNSFYYKTRESGYRPDFYVVEDSSVMKENIEEIRAYDAPFKFFPTIYKNLHPKSANTFFFEMNRGFYEKTSPNYAVPRFSTDATDVLYCGQSVTYINLQLAYFMGFTEVYLIGMDFDYVIPISHKRTGDVLLSDTDDPNHFHKDYFGAGKTWKDPKLDRVLMNYKMADLAFSAVGRKIYNATVGGKLEVFDRVDYETLLRSSDFSGEVPLFKPNSAHTLPNSHLEGAERGSASETLRQIASELLLHPNTTSNRILNGDLKATVETALSQVPAGDPVRLHFQKVKLHVSHASQ
;
A
#
# COMPACT_ATOMS: atom_id res chain seq x y z
N MET A 1 29.32 6.19 -27.99
CA MET A 1 28.39 6.68 -29.03
C MET A 1 27.47 7.72 -28.38
N PRO A 2 27.08 8.80 -29.08
CA PRO A 2 26.07 9.72 -28.56
C PRO A 2 24.75 8.96 -28.40
N GLN A 3 24.07 9.12 -27.27
CA GLN A 3 22.70 8.62 -27.08
C GLN A 3 21.81 9.22 -28.16
N ILE A 4 21.37 8.38 -29.10
CA ILE A 4 20.25 8.71 -29.97
C ILE A 4 19.03 8.69 -29.04
N PHE A 5 18.49 9.87 -28.71
CA PHE A 5 17.19 9.95 -28.07
C PHE A 5 16.19 9.32 -29.06
N ALA A 6 15.51 8.24 -28.66
CA ALA A 6 14.40 7.71 -29.44
C ALA A 6 13.35 8.83 -29.56
N GLU A 7 12.91 9.09 -30.78
CA GLU A 7 11.89 10.10 -31.07
C GLU A 7 10.57 9.67 -30.41
N LYS A 8 9.91 10.59 -29.69
CA LYS A 8 8.65 10.29 -29.00
C LYS A 8 7.53 10.10 -30.01
N LYS A 9 6.64 9.12 -29.80
CA LYS A 9 5.42 9.01 -30.62
C LYS A 9 4.43 10.10 -30.24
N LYS A 10 3.96 10.87 -31.21
CA LYS A 10 2.95 11.91 -31.05
C LYS A 10 1.56 11.31 -31.13
N VAL A 11 0.78 11.41 -30.06
CA VAL A 11 -0.51 10.75 -29.90
C VAL A 11 -1.60 11.77 -29.57
N LEU A 12 -2.76 11.66 -30.22
CA LEU A 12 -3.95 12.41 -29.83
C LEU A 12 -4.92 11.46 -29.13
N LEU A 13 -5.38 11.78 -27.91
CA LEU A 13 -6.42 11.03 -27.22
C LEU A 13 -7.68 11.87 -27.06
N PHE A 14 -8.78 11.43 -27.69
CA PHE A 14 -10.10 12.03 -27.56
C PHE A 14 -11.11 11.02 -27.01
N THR A 15 -11.76 11.35 -25.89
CA THR A 15 -12.62 10.41 -25.17
C THR A 15 -13.83 11.10 -24.54
N ASP A 16 -14.92 10.36 -24.36
CA ASP A 16 -16.02 10.77 -23.49
C ASP A 16 -15.69 10.55 -22.00
N SER A 17 -16.70 10.50 -21.12
CA SER A 17 -16.47 10.39 -19.67
C SER A 17 -15.71 9.12 -19.27
N ARG A 18 -15.70 8.08 -20.10
CA ARG A 18 -14.98 6.82 -19.84
C ARG A 18 -13.48 7.01 -19.68
N GLY A 19 -12.87 7.93 -20.41
CA GLY A 19 -11.45 8.24 -20.30
C GLY A 19 -11.08 9.29 -19.26
N GLN A 20 -12.05 9.77 -18.46
CA GLN A 20 -11.81 10.80 -17.44
C GLN A 20 -12.25 10.41 -16.02
N HIS A 21 -13.27 9.54 -15.92
CA HIS A 21 -13.90 9.18 -14.66
C HIS A 21 -12.94 8.45 -13.71
N LYS A 22 -13.01 8.79 -12.42
CA LYS A 22 -12.37 8.04 -11.33
C LYS A 22 -13.46 7.62 -10.34
N PRO A 23 -13.60 6.32 -10.01
CA PRO A 23 -14.55 5.88 -9.01
C PRO A 23 -14.31 6.58 -7.67
N ALA A 24 -15.38 6.83 -6.91
CA ALA A 24 -15.32 7.53 -5.64
C ALA A 24 -14.35 6.82 -4.67
N GLY A 25 -13.47 7.59 -4.02
CA GLY A 25 -12.48 7.07 -3.07
C GLY A 25 -11.22 6.47 -3.70
N GLN A 26 -11.07 6.47 -5.03
CA GLN A 26 -9.85 6.01 -5.68
C GLN A 26 -8.94 7.17 -6.12
N THR A 27 -7.63 7.02 -5.90
CA THR A 27 -6.60 8.03 -6.21
C THR A 27 -5.59 7.60 -7.28
N HIS A 28 -5.84 6.50 -8.00
CA HIS A 28 -4.95 6.00 -9.05
C HIS A 28 -4.89 6.94 -10.26
N ASP A 29 -3.80 6.90 -11.04
CA ASP A 29 -3.74 7.55 -12.35
C ASP A 29 -4.56 6.75 -13.36
N ILE A 30 -5.51 7.40 -14.05
CA ILE A 30 -6.26 6.74 -15.13
C ILE A 30 -5.42 6.60 -16.40
N PHE A 31 -5.80 5.73 -17.33
CA PHE A 31 -5.01 5.42 -18.54
C PHE A 31 -4.64 6.69 -19.31
N ALA A 32 -5.56 7.65 -19.39
CA ALA A 32 -5.34 8.91 -20.08
C ALA A 32 -4.29 9.79 -19.39
N GLU A 33 -4.28 9.83 -18.06
CA GLU A 33 -3.25 10.52 -17.26
C GLU A 33 -1.91 9.77 -17.34
N ARG A 34 -1.93 8.43 -17.39
CA ARG A 34 -0.73 7.60 -17.55
C ARG A 34 -0.08 7.83 -18.92
N LEU A 35 -0.86 7.82 -20.00
CA LEU A 35 -0.36 8.12 -21.36
C LEU A 35 0.32 9.49 -21.42
N ALA A 36 -0.32 10.52 -20.85
CA ALA A 36 0.25 11.87 -20.81
C ALA A 36 1.54 12.00 -19.97
N LYS A 37 1.78 11.06 -19.04
CA LYS A 37 2.99 11.01 -18.21
C LYS A 37 4.09 10.11 -18.79
N ASP A 38 3.79 9.27 -19.78
CA ASP A 38 4.77 8.33 -20.35
C ASP A 38 5.84 9.08 -21.14
N SER A 39 7.11 8.89 -20.76
CA SER A 39 8.26 9.58 -21.35
C SER A 39 8.47 9.28 -22.85
N ARG A 40 7.88 8.20 -23.38
CA ARG A 40 7.97 7.77 -24.78
C ARG A 40 6.92 8.44 -25.68
N LEU A 41 5.94 9.10 -25.07
CA LEU A 41 4.81 9.71 -25.76
C LEU A 41 4.86 11.23 -25.66
N ASP A 42 4.31 11.88 -26.70
CA ASP A 42 3.89 13.27 -26.70
C ASP A 42 2.37 13.29 -26.94
N VAL A 43 1.58 13.54 -25.88
CA VAL A 43 0.13 13.27 -25.90
C VAL A 43 -0.69 14.56 -25.86
N ASP A 44 -1.45 14.80 -26.93
CA ASP A 44 -2.49 15.82 -26.97
C ASP A 44 -3.80 15.24 -26.41
N LEU A 45 -4.20 15.73 -25.24
CA LEU A 45 -5.22 15.13 -24.39
C LEU A 45 -6.54 15.90 -24.42
N TYR A 46 -7.64 15.22 -24.77
CA TYR A 46 -9.00 15.77 -24.78
C TYR A 46 -9.98 14.86 -24.03
N LEU A 47 -10.12 15.10 -22.73
CA LEU A 47 -10.91 14.29 -21.80
C LEU A 47 -12.33 14.86 -21.62
N CYS A 48 -13.29 14.25 -22.30
CA CYS A 48 -14.71 14.59 -22.26
C CYS A 48 -14.93 16.11 -22.42
N PRO A 49 -14.42 16.77 -23.48
CA PRO A 49 -14.43 18.24 -23.56
C PRO A 49 -15.84 18.84 -23.56
N MET A 50 -16.82 18.12 -24.12
CA MET A 50 -18.22 18.52 -24.14
C MET A 50 -19.00 17.86 -23.01
N LYS A 51 -20.02 18.54 -22.49
CA LYS A 51 -20.98 17.98 -21.52
C LYS A 51 -21.62 16.68 -22.04
N TRP A 52 -21.85 16.62 -23.36
CA TRP A 52 -22.17 15.40 -24.10
C TRP A 52 -21.18 15.25 -25.25
N THR A 53 -20.03 14.64 -24.97
CA THR A 53 -18.97 14.40 -25.96
C THR A 53 -19.37 13.27 -26.90
N THR A 54 -19.39 13.56 -28.20
CA THR A 54 -19.74 12.60 -29.26
C THR A 54 -18.61 12.44 -30.26
N THR A 55 -18.68 11.40 -31.08
CA THR A 55 -17.77 11.18 -32.21
C THR A 55 -17.84 12.31 -33.24
N LEU A 56 -19.00 12.94 -33.43
CA LEU A 56 -19.13 14.05 -34.37
C LEU A 56 -18.45 15.33 -33.88
N ASP A 57 -18.34 15.53 -32.57
CA ASP A 57 -17.56 16.65 -32.02
C ASP A 57 -16.08 16.53 -32.40
N PHE A 58 -15.54 15.31 -32.36
CA PHE A 58 -14.18 15.03 -32.84
C PHE A 58 -14.04 15.36 -34.33
N LEU A 59 -14.96 14.87 -35.18
CA LEU A 59 -14.92 15.12 -36.63
C LEU A 59 -15.10 16.59 -37.00
N GLU A 60 -15.80 17.38 -36.17
CA GLU A 60 -15.96 18.82 -36.36
C GLU A 60 -14.70 19.61 -35.97
N GLN A 61 -14.04 19.20 -34.89
CA GLN A 61 -12.90 19.93 -34.32
C GLN A 61 -11.58 19.63 -35.03
N PHE A 62 -11.40 18.38 -35.48
CA PHE A 62 -10.12 17.92 -36.00
C PHE A 62 -10.16 17.77 -37.52
N ASN A 63 -9.31 18.54 -38.19
CA ASN A 63 -9.13 18.44 -39.63
C ASN A 63 -8.31 17.17 -39.96
N PRO A 64 -8.80 16.27 -40.85
CA PRO A 64 -8.09 15.07 -41.28
C PRO A 64 -6.64 15.30 -41.75
N GLU A 65 -6.34 16.44 -42.38
CA GLU A 65 -4.98 16.76 -42.82
C GLU A 65 -4.03 17.01 -41.65
N LYS A 66 -4.51 17.62 -40.56
CA LYS A 66 -3.71 17.82 -39.34
C LYS A 66 -3.55 16.52 -38.54
N LEU A 67 -4.49 15.59 -38.66
CA LEU A 67 -4.43 14.30 -37.97
C LEU A 67 -3.30 13.40 -38.51
N LYS A 68 -2.81 13.65 -39.73
CA LYS A 68 -1.63 12.95 -40.31
C LYS A 68 -0.33 13.22 -39.56
N GLU A 69 -0.27 14.28 -38.74
CA GLU A 69 0.89 14.61 -37.92
C GLU A 69 1.03 13.71 -36.68
N TYR A 70 0.01 12.91 -36.35
CA TYR A 70 0.05 12.00 -35.20
C TYR A 70 0.41 10.59 -35.64
N ASP A 71 1.28 9.95 -34.85
CA ASP A 71 1.60 8.53 -34.98
C ASP A 71 0.39 7.66 -34.60
N ALA A 72 -0.50 8.16 -33.74
CA ALA A 72 -1.79 7.56 -33.47
C ALA A 72 -2.86 8.57 -33.04
N VAL A 73 -4.08 8.32 -33.51
CA VAL A 73 -5.29 9.07 -33.11
C VAL A 73 -6.19 8.10 -32.35
N ILE A 74 -6.27 8.25 -31.03
CA ILE A 74 -7.01 7.35 -30.16
C ILE A 74 -8.39 7.94 -29.88
N LEU A 75 -9.42 7.18 -30.23
CA LEU A 75 -10.81 7.59 -30.05
C LEU A 75 -11.56 6.59 -29.14
N TYR A 76 -12.02 7.09 -28.00
CA TYR A 76 -12.88 6.35 -27.06
C TYR A 76 -14.19 7.09 -26.81
N THR A 77 -15.03 7.11 -27.86
CA THR A 77 -16.33 7.78 -27.93
C THR A 77 -17.41 6.81 -28.42
N GLY A 78 -18.63 7.29 -28.68
CA GLY A 78 -19.73 6.46 -29.17
C GLY A 78 -20.85 6.26 -28.15
N ILE A 79 -20.50 6.00 -26.88
CA ILE A 79 -21.51 5.58 -25.90
C ILE A 79 -22.56 6.67 -25.65
N VAL A 80 -22.18 7.95 -25.75
CA VAL A 80 -23.07 9.09 -25.49
C VAL A 80 -24.14 9.19 -26.57
N GLU A 81 -23.76 9.15 -27.84
CA GLU A 81 -24.68 9.29 -28.98
C GLU A 81 -25.50 8.02 -29.26
N TRP A 82 -25.00 6.85 -28.87
CA TRP A 82 -25.72 5.58 -29.01
C TRP A 82 -26.72 5.34 -27.88
N SER A 83 -26.45 5.87 -26.68
CA SER A 83 -27.27 5.61 -25.50
C SER A 83 -28.67 6.24 -25.64
N PRO A 84 -29.74 5.44 -25.50
CA PRO A 84 -31.10 5.97 -25.45
C PRO A 84 -31.27 6.86 -24.21
N ARG A 85 -32.02 7.94 -24.37
CA ARG A 85 -32.32 8.94 -23.34
C ARG A 85 -33.70 9.55 -23.59
N PRO A 86 -34.30 10.33 -22.66
CA PRO A 86 -35.58 10.99 -22.92
C PRO A 86 -35.54 11.78 -24.24
N ALA A 87 -36.58 11.68 -25.07
CA ALA A 87 -36.61 12.30 -26.40
C ALA A 87 -36.35 13.82 -26.33
N SER A 88 -36.90 14.50 -25.32
CA SER A 88 -36.64 15.91 -25.08
C SER A 88 -35.15 16.21 -24.80
N SER A 89 -34.46 15.35 -24.04
CA SER A 89 -33.02 15.49 -23.78
C SER A 89 -32.18 15.20 -25.02
N ALA A 90 -32.59 14.21 -25.82
CA ALA A 90 -31.94 13.90 -27.08
C ALA A 90 -31.96 15.12 -28.03
N GLU A 91 -33.12 15.75 -28.18
CA GLU A 91 -33.31 16.89 -29.07
C GLU A 91 -32.76 18.20 -28.47
N ASN A 92 -33.17 18.58 -27.25
CA ASN A 92 -32.90 19.90 -26.70
C ASN A 92 -31.55 20.01 -25.99
N ASP A 93 -31.01 18.93 -25.44
CA ASP A 93 -29.75 18.99 -24.69
C ASP A 93 -28.54 18.63 -25.56
N LEU A 94 -28.68 17.64 -26.44
CA LEU A 94 -27.56 17.11 -27.22
C LEU A 94 -27.52 17.66 -28.65
N TYR A 95 -28.64 17.57 -29.38
CA TYR A 95 -28.70 17.93 -30.79
C TYR A 95 -28.85 19.44 -31.00
N ASP A 96 -29.96 20.06 -30.60
CA ASP A 96 -30.29 21.47 -30.83
C ASP A 96 -30.28 22.32 -29.54
N ASN A 97 -29.17 22.26 -28.81
CA ASN A 97 -29.03 22.95 -27.54
C ASN A 97 -28.91 24.48 -27.71
N GLN A 98 -29.91 25.20 -27.21
CA GLN A 98 -29.94 26.68 -27.24
C GLN A 98 -29.11 27.33 -26.13
N ASN A 99 -28.69 26.57 -25.11
CA ASN A 99 -27.99 27.06 -23.93
C ASN A 99 -26.48 26.80 -24.01
N THR A 100 -25.81 27.38 -25.02
CA THR A 100 -24.37 27.17 -25.22
C THR A 100 -23.51 27.92 -24.20
N SER A 101 -22.41 27.32 -23.78
CA SER A 101 -21.47 27.90 -22.81
C SER A 101 -20.08 27.29 -22.89
N ASN A 102 -19.08 28.01 -22.35
CA ASN A 102 -17.68 27.57 -22.21
C ASN A 102 -16.95 27.26 -23.55
N GLY A 103 -17.30 27.93 -24.66
CA GLY A 103 -16.85 27.58 -26.03
C GLY A 103 -15.32 27.46 -26.26
N ASP A 104 -14.49 28.11 -25.45
CA ASP A 104 -13.03 28.10 -25.59
C ASP A 104 -12.33 26.97 -24.79
N GLY A 105 -13.08 26.10 -24.11
CA GLY A 105 -12.57 25.10 -23.15
C GLY A 105 -12.02 23.79 -23.74
N ILE A 106 -11.74 23.74 -25.04
CA ILE A 106 -11.34 22.54 -25.79
C ILE A 106 -9.90 22.14 -25.41
N GLY A 107 -9.76 21.22 -24.46
CA GLY A 107 -8.48 20.84 -23.85
C GLY A 107 -8.30 21.24 -22.38
N ALA A 108 -9.31 21.86 -21.76
CA ALA A 108 -9.27 22.18 -20.33
C ALA A 108 -9.20 20.94 -19.42
N ASN A 109 -9.60 19.76 -19.94
CA ASN A 109 -9.55 18.46 -19.26
C ASN A 109 -10.15 18.46 -17.82
N THR A 110 -11.04 19.40 -17.54
CA THR A 110 -11.67 19.62 -16.22
C THR A 110 -12.62 18.48 -15.86
N ARG A 111 -12.57 17.98 -14.63
CA ARG A 111 -13.56 17.02 -14.10
C ARG A 111 -14.84 17.70 -13.59
N ASP A 112 -14.81 19.01 -13.44
CA ASP A 112 -15.97 19.81 -13.06
C ASP A 112 -16.92 19.95 -14.27
N TYR A 113 -18.06 19.25 -14.22
CA TYR A 113 -19.06 19.23 -15.29
C TYR A 113 -19.67 20.62 -15.58
N SER A 114 -19.64 21.55 -14.62
CA SER A 114 -20.15 22.91 -14.83
C SER A 114 -19.25 23.74 -15.76
N ARG A 115 -17.99 23.32 -15.92
CA ARG A 115 -16.98 23.96 -16.77
C ARG A 115 -16.82 23.31 -18.14
N LYS A 116 -17.57 22.23 -18.42
CA LYS A 116 -17.55 21.55 -19.72
C LYS A 116 -18.22 22.42 -20.78
N ILE A 117 -17.82 22.23 -22.04
CA ILE A 117 -18.42 22.92 -23.16
C ILE A 117 -19.86 22.42 -23.33
N VAL A 118 -20.80 23.35 -23.39
CA VAL A 118 -22.18 23.07 -23.82
C VAL A 118 -22.29 23.68 -25.21
N ASN A 119 -22.36 22.83 -26.24
CA ASN A 119 -22.43 23.24 -27.63
C ASN A 119 -23.74 22.81 -28.29
N ASN A 120 -24.13 23.54 -29.34
CA ASN A 120 -25.21 23.16 -30.23
C ASN A 120 -24.61 22.30 -31.35
N LYS A 121 -25.09 21.05 -31.51
CA LYS A 121 -24.54 20.11 -32.49
C LYS A 121 -25.41 19.98 -33.74
N LYS A 122 -26.50 20.75 -33.84
CA LYS A 122 -27.46 20.64 -34.94
C LYS A 122 -26.79 20.79 -36.30
N SER A 123 -25.86 21.74 -36.42
CA SER A 123 -25.15 21.99 -37.67
C SER A 123 -24.35 20.77 -38.14
N ILE A 124 -23.53 20.15 -37.27
CA ILE A 124 -22.73 18.99 -37.65
C ILE A 124 -23.58 17.75 -37.91
N PHE A 125 -24.60 17.50 -37.09
CA PHE A 125 -25.53 16.37 -37.32
C PHE A 125 -26.31 16.53 -38.63
N ASP A 126 -26.84 17.73 -38.92
CA ASP A 126 -27.55 18.01 -40.18
C ASP A 126 -26.61 17.91 -41.39
N LYS A 127 -25.33 18.27 -41.22
CA LYS A 127 -24.31 18.15 -42.26
C LYS A 127 -23.98 16.68 -42.57
N VAL A 128 -23.82 15.84 -41.54
CA VAL A 128 -23.42 14.43 -41.70
C VAL A 128 -24.58 13.57 -42.18
N PHE A 129 -25.76 13.71 -41.56
CA PHE A 129 -26.89 12.83 -41.85
C PHE A 129 -27.88 13.44 -42.83
N GLY A 130 -27.99 14.77 -42.89
CA GLY A 130 -29.01 15.47 -43.66
C GLY A 130 -30.17 15.91 -42.78
N LYS A 131 -30.58 17.18 -42.89
CA LYS A 131 -31.63 17.79 -42.08
C LYS A 131 -32.96 17.01 -42.12
N THR A 132 -33.37 16.52 -43.29
CA THR A 132 -34.61 15.75 -43.44
C THR A 132 -34.55 14.41 -42.71
N GLU A 133 -33.42 13.70 -42.80
CA GLU A 133 -33.21 12.43 -42.10
C GLU A 133 -33.18 12.63 -40.58
N MET A 134 -32.47 13.66 -40.09
CA MET A 134 -32.46 14.00 -38.66
C MET A 134 -33.86 14.33 -38.13
N THR A 135 -34.63 15.12 -38.88
CA THR A 135 -36.01 15.47 -38.52
C THR A 135 -36.89 14.23 -38.46
N ALA A 136 -36.76 13.31 -39.41
CA ALA A 136 -37.50 12.05 -39.44
C ALA A 136 -37.13 11.13 -38.27
N HIS A 137 -35.84 11.04 -37.92
CA HIS A 137 -35.33 10.26 -36.79
C HIS A 137 -35.87 10.77 -35.45
N PHE A 138 -35.82 12.08 -35.21
CA PHE A 138 -36.36 12.66 -33.96
C PHE A 138 -37.89 12.60 -33.87
N SER A 139 -38.59 12.63 -35.01
CA SER A 139 -40.06 12.47 -35.07
C SER A 139 -40.53 11.04 -34.75
N THR A 140 -39.62 10.06 -34.70
CA THR A 140 -39.94 8.64 -34.50
C THR A 140 -39.19 8.05 -33.30
N PRO A 141 -39.49 8.49 -32.06
CA PRO A 141 -38.80 8.01 -30.87
C PRO A 141 -39.09 6.52 -30.60
N LEU A 142 -38.14 5.85 -29.95
CA LEU A 142 -38.20 4.44 -29.60
C LEU A 142 -39.34 4.18 -28.59
N SER A 143 -39.90 2.97 -28.61
CA SER A 143 -41.09 2.62 -27.83
C SER A 143 -40.90 2.55 -26.31
N VAL A 144 -39.65 2.49 -25.83
CA VAL A 144 -39.34 2.41 -24.39
C VAL A 144 -39.50 3.76 -23.71
N ILE A 145 -40.17 3.77 -22.56
CA ILE A 145 -40.32 4.94 -21.69
C ILE A 145 -39.21 4.96 -20.63
N TYR A 146 -38.56 6.11 -20.46
CA TYR A 146 -37.56 6.37 -19.43
C TYR A 146 -37.68 7.83 -18.97
N GLU A 147 -37.66 8.05 -17.64
CA GLU A 147 -37.91 9.37 -17.02
C GLU A 147 -39.21 10.07 -17.54
N GLY A 148 -40.25 9.29 -17.83
CA GLY A 148 -41.57 9.80 -18.21
C GLY A 148 -41.79 10.05 -19.71
N GLU A 149 -40.76 9.87 -20.54
CA GLU A 149 -40.83 10.10 -21.99
C GLU A 149 -40.36 8.89 -22.80
N LYS A 150 -40.77 8.82 -24.07
CA LYS A 150 -40.17 7.88 -25.02
C LYS A 150 -38.69 8.17 -25.19
N THR A 151 -37.90 7.12 -25.30
CA THR A 151 -36.46 7.26 -25.51
C THR A 151 -36.11 7.58 -26.95
N ASN A 152 -35.02 8.31 -27.15
CA ASN A 152 -34.35 8.45 -28.46
C ASN A 152 -32.83 8.41 -28.28
N ASN A 153 -32.10 8.11 -29.35
CA ASN A 153 -30.66 8.27 -29.45
C ASN A 153 -30.35 9.21 -30.63
N MET A 154 -29.08 9.44 -30.98
CA MET A 154 -28.76 10.51 -31.93
C MET A 154 -28.95 10.15 -33.41
N TYR A 155 -28.87 8.87 -33.73
CA TYR A 155 -29.06 8.35 -35.08
C TYR A 155 -29.35 6.84 -35.01
N ASN A 156 -30.01 6.30 -36.03
CA ASN A 156 -30.28 4.86 -36.14
C ASN A 156 -29.07 4.08 -36.71
N LEU A 157 -29.16 2.75 -36.76
CA LEU A 157 -28.06 1.89 -37.23
C LEU A 157 -27.71 2.08 -38.71
N GLU A 158 -28.67 2.45 -39.57
CA GLU A 158 -28.39 2.72 -40.99
C GLU A 158 -27.61 4.03 -41.14
N MET A 159 -28.02 5.07 -40.41
CA MET A 159 -27.34 6.36 -40.36
C MET A 159 -25.91 6.22 -39.83
N ALA A 160 -25.67 5.33 -38.86
CA ALA A 160 -24.35 5.12 -38.25
C ALA A 160 -23.22 4.84 -39.26
N TYR A 161 -23.53 4.22 -40.40
CA TYR A 161 -22.55 3.97 -41.47
C TYR A 161 -21.90 5.27 -41.98
N LYS A 162 -22.63 6.39 -42.03
CA LYS A 162 -22.07 7.71 -42.42
C LYS A 162 -20.97 8.18 -41.46
N VAL A 163 -21.10 7.87 -40.17
CA VAL A 163 -20.07 8.18 -39.15
C VAL A 163 -18.90 7.22 -39.29
N ILE A 164 -19.17 5.92 -39.43
CA ILE A 164 -18.14 4.89 -39.63
C ILE A 164 -17.28 5.23 -40.85
N ASP A 165 -17.89 5.60 -41.98
CA ASP A 165 -17.16 5.94 -43.20
C ASP A 165 -16.30 7.19 -43.04
N SER A 166 -16.75 8.16 -42.23
CA SER A 166 -15.93 9.31 -41.85
C SER A 166 -14.73 8.89 -41.01
N LEU A 167 -14.91 7.96 -40.05
CA LEU A 167 -13.82 7.44 -39.22
C LEU A 167 -12.80 6.62 -40.01
N LYS A 168 -13.23 5.83 -41.00
CA LYS A 168 -12.34 5.07 -41.91
C LYS A 168 -11.33 5.96 -42.64
N SER A 169 -11.65 7.25 -42.81
CA SER A 169 -10.78 8.21 -43.49
C SER A 169 -9.71 8.83 -42.59
N ILE A 170 -9.75 8.58 -41.27
CA ILE A 170 -8.79 9.14 -40.32
C ILE A 170 -7.48 8.33 -40.36
N PRO A 171 -6.33 8.97 -40.60
CA PRO A 171 -5.03 8.30 -40.58
C PRO A 171 -4.69 7.81 -39.16
N ASN A 172 -4.08 6.63 -39.07
CA ASN A 172 -3.55 6.06 -37.82
C ASN A 172 -4.59 6.01 -36.67
N LEU A 173 -5.88 5.81 -37.01
CA LEU A 173 -6.94 5.71 -36.04
C LEU A 173 -6.81 4.42 -35.21
N LEU A 174 -6.86 4.58 -33.89
CA LEU A 174 -7.06 3.52 -32.92
C LEU A 174 -8.41 3.73 -32.24
N PHE A 175 -9.37 2.86 -32.53
CA PHE A 175 -10.72 2.97 -31.98
C PHE A 175 -10.92 2.02 -30.79
N ILE A 176 -11.48 2.51 -29.69
CA ILE A 176 -11.82 1.70 -28.52
C ILE A 176 -13.32 1.47 -28.49
N SER A 177 -13.74 0.22 -28.65
CA SER A 177 -15.18 -0.13 -28.71
C SER A 177 -15.86 0.01 -27.35
N ALA A 178 -17.20 0.02 -27.31
CA ALA A 178 -17.93 -0.03 -26.05
C ALA A 178 -18.18 -1.48 -25.63
N ASN A 179 -18.01 -1.77 -24.33
CA ASN A 179 -18.33 -3.07 -23.76
C ASN A 179 -19.86 -3.30 -23.67
N ARG A 180 -20.24 -4.53 -23.31
CA ARG A 180 -21.64 -4.89 -23.06
C ARG A 180 -22.11 -4.36 -21.70
N PHE A 181 -23.43 -4.27 -21.57
CA PHE A 181 -24.08 -3.99 -20.29
C PHE A 181 -24.48 -5.33 -19.67
N VAL A 182 -24.11 -5.52 -18.42
CA VAL A 182 -24.45 -6.72 -17.66
C VAL A 182 -25.91 -6.64 -17.23
N SER A 183 -26.67 -7.70 -17.53
CA SER A 183 -28.07 -7.77 -17.14
C SER A 183 -28.23 -7.73 -15.62
N GLY A 184 -29.07 -6.80 -15.13
CA GLY A 184 -29.41 -6.68 -13.71
C GLY A 184 -28.31 -6.10 -12.81
N TRP A 185 -27.23 -5.56 -13.38
CA TRP A 185 -26.16 -4.93 -12.61
C TRP A 185 -25.98 -3.46 -13.04
N GLU A 186 -26.23 -2.52 -12.13
CA GLU A 186 -26.13 -1.07 -12.41
C GLU A 186 -24.83 -0.44 -11.87
N GLY A 187 -24.07 -1.21 -11.08
CA GLY A 187 -22.87 -0.75 -10.37
C GLY A 187 -23.12 0.52 -9.56
N ASP A 188 -22.26 1.53 -9.71
CA ASP A 188 -22.32 2.82 -9.01
C ASP A 188 -23.38 3.78 -9.58
N PHE A 189 -23.95 3.48 -10.75
CA PHE A 189 -24.94 4.34 -11.38
C PHE A 189 -26.36 4.05 -10.86
N LYS A 190 -26.71 4.69 -9.74
CA LYS A 190 -27.98 4.44 -9.02
C LYS A 190 -29.23 5.07 -9.64
N ARG A 191 -29.08 5.92 -10.67
CA ARG A 191 -30.22 6.58 -11.35
C ARG A 191 -31.06 5.62 -12.21
N GLY A 192 -30.54 4.42 -12.48
CA GLY A 192 -31.16 3.43 -13.35
C GLY A 192 -31.02 3.79 -14.83
N ARG A 193 -31.10 2.78 -15.70
CA ARG A 193 -30.93 2.95 -17.16
C ARG A 193 -32.23 2.62 -17.90
N PRO A 194 -32.42 3.19 -19.10
CA PRO A 194 -33.55 2.81 -19.93
C PRO A 194 -33.48 1.33 -20.31
N LYS A 195 -34.63 0.64 -20.36
CA LYS A 195 -34.69 -0.81 -20.61
C LYS A 195 -34.13 -1.23 -21.98
N ASN A 196 -34.03 -0.32 -22.93
CA ASN A 196 -33.41 -0.51 -24.24
C ASN A 196 -31.94 -0.08 -24.31
N ILE A 197 -31.24 0.10 -23.17
CA ILE A 197 -29.81 0.47 -23.16
C ILE A 197 -28.94 -0.51 -23.97
N SER A 198 -29.34 -1.77 -24.09
CA SER A 198 -28.67 -2.78 -24.92
C SER A 198 -28.64 -2.45 -26.41
N ILE A 199 -29.40 -1.47 -26.91
CA ILE A 199 -29.29 -1.00 -28.30
C ILE A 199 -27.86 -0.53 -28.63
N THR A 200 -27.14 -0.01 -27.64
CA THR A 200 -25.71 0.36 -27.72
C THR A 200 -24.82 -0.79 -28.16
N HIS A 201 -25.21 -2.04 -27.88
CA HIS A 201 -24.49 -3.24 -28.27
C HIS A 201 -24.43 -3.39 -29.79
N SER A 202 -25.52 -3.07 -30.48
CA SER A 202 -25.59 -3.12 -31.93
C SER A 202 -24.72 -2.04 -32.57
N TYR A 203 -24.67 -0.83 -32.00
CA TYR A 203 -23.77 0.21 -32.48
C TYR A 203 -22.30 -0.17 -32.28
N SER A 204 -21.94 -0.61 -31.06
CA SER A 204 -20.58 -1.08 -30.79
C SER A 204 -20.17 -2.20 -31.76
N ASN A 205 -21.11 -3.09 -32.08
CA ASN A 205 -20.88 -4.16 -33.04
C ASN A 205 -20.51 -3.65 -34.43
N ILE A 206 -21.35 -2.78 -35.00
CA ILE A 206 -21.13 -2.31 -36.37
C ILE A 206 -19.88 -1.43 -36.44
N PHE A 207 -19.64 -0.54 -35.47
CA PHE A 207 -18.44 0.31 -35.47
C PHE A 207 -17.17 -0.54 -35.39
N ALA A 208 -17.07 -1.43 -34.42
CA ALA A 208 -15.87 -2.25 -34.25
C ALA A 208 -15.64 -3.20 -35.44
N SER A 209 -16.69 -3.85 -35.95
CA SER A 209 -16.56 -4.78 -37.08
C SER A 209 -16.21 -4.06 -38.39
N GLU A 210 -16.87 -2.97 -38.73
CA GLU A 210 -16.65 -2.24 -39.98
C GLU A 210 -15.31 -1.49 -40.00
N LEU A 211 -14.91 -0.89 -38.87
CA LEU A 211 -13.60 -0.24 -38.75
C LEU A 211 -12.48 -1.27 -38.86
N LYS A 212 -12.58 -2.39 -38.12
CA LYS A 212 -11.61 -3.49 -38.21
C LYS A 212 -11.52 -4.07 -39.62
N ALA A 213 -12.66 -4.24 -40.31
CA ALA A 213 -12.69 -4.72 -41.69
C ALA A 213 -12.02 -3.76 -42.69
N SER A 214 -12.00 -2.46 -42.38
CA SER A 214 -11.30 -1.44 -43.18
C SER A 214 -9.81 -1.27 -42.85
N GLY A 215 -9.28 -2.06 -41.91
CA GLY A 215 -7.87 -1.99 -41.48
C GLY A 215 -7.58 -0.98 -40.36
N VAL A 216 -8.60 -0.39 -39.75
CA VAL A 216 -8.44 0.45 -38.55
C VAL A 216 -8.15 -0.44 -37.35
N SER A 217 -7.19 -0.05 -36.52
CA SER A 217 -6.89 -0.76 -35.27
C SER A 217 -8.03 -0.57 -34.27
N VAL A 218 -8.50 -1.67 -33.66
CA VAL A 218 -9.62 -1.66 -32.73
C VAL A 218 -9.25 -2.39 -31.44
N ILE A 219 -9.34 -1.69 -30.31
CA ILE A 219 -9.34 -2.30 -28.97
C ILE A 219 -10.78 -2.73 -28.67
N ASP A 220 -11.01 -4.04 -28.64
CA ASP A 220 -12.35 -4.59 -28.70
C ASP A 220 -12.91 -5.02 -27.34
N LEU A 221 -13.58 -4.10 -26.67
CA LEU A 221 -14.19 -4.33 -25.36
C LEU A 221 -15.48 -5.16 -25.43
N ARG A 222 -15.95 -5.53 -26.63
CA ARG A 222 -17.10 -6.42 -26.79
C ARG A 222 -16.81 -7.84 -26.29
N GLU A 223 -15.54 -8.21 -26.26
CA GLU A 223 -15.04 -9.52 -25.83
C GLU A 223 -15.00 -9.69 -24.31
N TRP A 224 -15.17 -8.60 -23.55
CA TRP A 224 -15.25 -8.68 -22.09
C TRP A 224 -16.48 -9.47 -21.65
N SER A 225 -16.25 -10.47 -20.80
CA SER A 225 -17.33 -11.22 -20.14
C SER A 225 -18.05 -10.36 -19.10
N ASP A 226 -19.22 -10.81 -18.62
CA ASP A 226 -19.93 -10.14 -17.51
C ASP A 226 -19.05 -9.99 -16.27
N THR A 227 -18.13 -10.93 -16.04
CA THR A 227 -17.15 -10.89 -14.95
C THR A 227 -16.11 -9.81 -15.20
N ASP A 228 -15.58 -9.73 -16.42
CA ASP A 228 -14.60 -8.71 -16.81
C ASP A 228 -15.21 -7.32 -16.73
N ILE A 229 -16.45 -7.15 -17.19
CA ILE A 229 -17.16 -5.87 -17.11
C ILE A 229 -17.33 -5.43 -15.65
N LYS A 230 -17.71 -6.33 -14.75
CA LYS A 230 -17.81 -6.02 -13.30
C LYS A 230 -16.47 -5.70 -12.65
N LYS A 231 -15.38 -6.27 -13.17
CA LYS A 231 -14.03 -6.02 -12.68
C LYS A 231 -13.49 -4.69 -13.21
N TYR A 232 -13.61 -4.47 -14.51
CA TYR A 232 -13.00 -3.36 -15.24
C TYR A 232 -13.85 -2.10 -15.24
N THR A 233 -15.13 -2.16 -14.85
CA THR A 233 -15.99 -0.98 -14.75
C THR A 233 -16.63 -0.88 -13.36
N CYS A 234 -16.92 0.34 -12.91
CA CYS A 234 -17.66 0.56 -11.65
C CYS A 234 -19.18 0.61 -11.88
N ASP A 235 -19.62 0.89 -13.11
CA ASP A 235 -21.04 1.09 -13.42
C ASP A 235 -21.47 0.59 -14.80
N ASN A 236 -20.80 -0.42 -15.37
CA ASN A 236 -20.86 -0.89 -16.77
C ASN A 236 -20.10 -0.03 -17.78
N ILE A 237 -19.80 1.23 -17.50
CA ILE A 237 -19.25 2.13 -18.52
C ILE A 237 -17.94 2.74 -18.05
N HIS A 238 -17.92 3.27 -16.84
CA HIS A 238 -16.76 3.96 -16.30
C HIS A 238 -15.75 2.99 -15.70
N LEU A 239 -14.48 3.18 -16.00
CA LEU A 239 -13.42 2.24 -15.66
C LEU A 239 -13.08 2.23 -14.16
N THR A 240 -12.80 1.04 -13.62
CA THR A 240 -12.05 0.88 -12.37
C THR A 240 -10.55 1.08 -12.63
N LYS A 241 -9.72 1.02 -11.57
CA LYS A 241 -8.27 0.94 -11.74
C LYS A 241 -7.86 -0.18 -12.69
N ASP A 242 -8.38 -1.38 -12.50
CA ASP A 242 -8.04 -2.55 -13.32
C ASP A 242 -8.45 -2.36 -14.78
N GLY A 243 -9.62 -1.77 -15.03
CA GLY A 243 -10.07 -1.47 -16.39
C GLY A 243 -9.23 -0.39 -17.05
N SER A 244 -8.87 0.64 -16.27
CA SER A 244 -7.94 1.68 -16.70
C SER A 244 -6.56 1.09 -17.05
N ASP A 245 -6.03 0.19 -16.21
CA ASP A 245 -4.76 -0.47 -16.46
C ASP A 245 -4.82 -1.36 -17.71
N TYR A 246 -5.92 -2.08 -17.93
CA TYR A 246 -6.14 -2.85 -19.15
C TYR A 246 -6.14 -1.96 -20.40
N ILE A 247 -6.92 -0.88 -20.41
CA ILE A 247 -6.98 0.03 -21.56
C ILE A 247 -5.63 0.68 -21.85
N TYR A 248 -4.89 1.07 -20.80
CA TYR A 248 -3.54 1.57 -20.96
C TYR A 248 -2.66 0.55 -21.67
N SER A 249 -2.61 -0.69 -21.18
CA SER A 249 -1.80 -1.76 -21.77
C SER A 249 -2.19 -2.03 -23.23
N GLU A 250 -3.48 -2.13 -23.56
CA GLU A 250 -3.93 -2.37 -24.93
C GLU A 250 -3.57 -1.22 -25.89
N ILE A 251 -3.60 0.04 -25.39
CA ILE A 251 -3.11 1.19 -26.15
C ILE A 251 -1.61 1.07 -26.37
N MET A 252 -0.82 0.81 -25.33
CA MET A 252 0.64 0.68 -25.46
C MET A 252 1.02 -0.46 -26.40
N ASN A 253 0.30 -1.58 -26.36
CA ASN A 253 0.45 -2.70 -27.29
C ASN A 253 0.16 -2.26 -28.74
N SER A 254 -0.96 -1.55 -28.95
CA SER A 254 -1.35 -1.03 -30.27
C SER A 254 -0.37 0.00 -30.81
N LEU A 255 0.34 0.70 -29.93
CA LEU A 255 1.39 1.65 -30.28
C LEU A 255 2.77 0.99 -30.39
N GLU A 256 2.91 -0.32 -30.16
CA GLU A 256 4.20 -1.02 -30.14
C GLU A 256 5.18 -0.42 -29.10
N LEU A 257 4.64 0.07 -27.98
CA LEU A 257 5.36 0.77 -26.91
C LEU A 257 5.20 0.07 -25.56
N GLU A 258 5.18 -1.25 -25.52
CA GLU A 258 4.89 -2.02 -24.31
C GLU A 258 5.59 -1.50 -23.03
N GLU A 259 4.85 -1.35 -21.93
CA GLU A 259 5.35 -1.77 -20.61
C GLU A 259 5.04 -3.27 -20.56
N THR A 260 6.06 -4.12 -20.42
CA THR A 260 5.89 -5.58 -20.49
C THR A 260 5.06 -6.13 -19.32
N HIS A 261 3.73 -6.04 -19.38
CA HIS A 261 2.83 -6.92 -18.63
C HIS A 261 2.71 -8.25 -19.37
N MET A 262 3.78 -9.01 -19.21
CA MET A 262 3.97 -10.33 -19.80
C MET A 262 3.16 -11.39 -19.05
N ASN A 263 2.49 -12.25 -19.83
CA ASN A 263 2.12 -13.59 -19.40
C ASN A 263 3.33 -14.28 -18.74
N PRO A 264 3.14 -15.17 -17.74
CA PRO A 264 4.20 -15.79 -16.95
C PRO A 264 4.99 -16.87 -17.71
N THR A 265 5.25 -16.66 -19.00
CA THR A 265 6.12 -17.48 -19.83
C THR A 265 7.14 -16.57 -20.50
N ALA A 266 8.26 -16.36 -19.79
CA ALA A 266 9.58 -16.00 -20.31
C ALA A 266 9.65 -15.03 -21.52
N GLU A 267 9.55 -13.71 -21.27
CA GLU A 267 10.19 -12.72 -22.14
C GLU A 267 11.25 -11.95 -21.36
N PHE A 268 12.41 -12.59 -21.30
CA PHE A 268 13.70 -11.97 -21.09
C PHE A 268 14.44 -12.18 -22.42
N SER A 269 14.71 -11.12 -23.19
CA SER A 269 15.46 -11.29 -24.44
C SER A 269 16.94 -11.38 -24.13
N ILE A 270 17.59 -12.44 -24.62
CA ILE A 270 19.04 -12.55 -24.59
C ILE A 270 19.62 -11.96 -25.88
N PRO A 271 20.82 -11.34 -25.83
CA PRO A 271 21.45 -10.87 -27.05
C PRO A 271 21.81 -12.05 -27.95
N ASP A 272 21.56 -11.93 -29.25
CA ASP A 272 22.07 -12.89 -30.23
C ASP A 272 23.60 -12.83 -30.22
N CYS A 273 24.26 -13.96 -29.97
CA CYS A 273 25.70 -14.01 -29.81
C CYS A 273 26.29 -15.25 -30.47
N GLN A 274 27.46 -15.07 -31.07
CA GLN A 274 28.28 -16.15 -31.61
C GLN A 274 29.65 -16.11 -30.94
N PHE A 275 30.22 -17.29 -30.73
CA PHE A 275 31.60 -17.38 -30.29
C PHE A 275 32.55 -17.01 -31.43
N SER A 276 33.62 -16.29 -31.09
CA SER A 276 34.67 -15.91 -32.04
C SER A 276 36.04 -16.22 -31.44
N GLU A 277 36.49 -15.39 -30.50
CA GLU A 277 37.72 -15.58 -29.73
C GLU A 277 37.61 -14.88 -28.37
N PHE A 278 38.44 -15.27 -27.41
CA PHE A 278 38.46 -14.62 -26.12
C PHE A 278 39.14 -13.25 -26.18
N PRO A 279 38.45 -12.15 -25.82
CA PRO A 279 39.06 -10.84 -25.79
C PRO A 279 40.17 -10.77 -24.74
N ARG A 280 41.19 -9.94 -25.02
CA ARG A 280 42.25 -9.69 -24.05
C ARG A 280 41.69 -9.03 -22.79
N ILE A 281 41.93 -9.64 -21.64
CA ILE A 281 41.57 -9.09 -20.35
C ILE A 281 42.58 -7.99 -20.00
N GLU A 282 42.08 -6.78 -19.74
CA GLU A 282 42.92 -5.66 -19.32
C GLU A 282 43.57 -5.99 -17.96
N ARG A 283 44.87 -5.69 -17.83
CA ARG A 283 45.54 -5.73 -16.54
C ARG A 283 45.37 -4.39 -15.84
N ILE A 284 44.72 -4.42 -14.68
CA ILE A 284 44.49 -3.27 -13.83
C ILE A 284 45.56 -3.27 -12.73
N ILE A 285 46.31 -2.17 -12.69
CA ILE A 285 47.36 -1.94 -11.68
C ILE A 285 46.87 -0.94 -10.64
N ARG A 286 47.47 -0.96 -9.44
CA ARG A 286 47.13 -0.10 -8.31
C ARG A 286 46.90 1.38 -8.66
N ALA A 287 47.72 1.93 -9.57
CA ALA A 287 47.62 3.33 -10.00
C ALA A 287 46.27 3.70 -10.65
N LYS A 288 45.49 2.73 -11.15
CA LYS A 288 44.17 2.96 -11.75
C LYS A 288 43.01 2.82 -10.76
N HIS A 289 43.23 2.29 -9.55
CA HIS A 289 42.13 1.88 -8.64
C HIS A 289 41.25 3.06 -8.26
N ASP A 290 41.83 4.19 -7.86
CA ASP A 290 41.06 5.36 -7.44
C ASP A 290 40.23 5.96 -8.58
N ALA A 291 40.78 5.96 -9.80
CA ALA A 291 40.05 6.42 -10.99
C ALA A 291 38.87 5.49 -11.34
N ILE A 292 39.05 4.18 -11.18
CA ILE A 292 38.00 3.18 -11.39
C ILE A 292 36.91 3.33 -10.34
N LYS A 293 37.25 3.39 -9.05
CA LYS A 293 36.28 3.55 -7.95
C LYS A 293 35.50 4.86 -8.08
N LYS A 294 36.19 5.96 -8.44
CA LYS A 294 35.55 7.24 -8.77
C LYS A 294 34.57 7.12 -9.94
N SER A 295 34.94 6.38 -11.00
CA SER A 295 34.08 6.17 -12.17
C SER A 295 32.87 5.29 -11.85
N ALA A 296 32.98 4.38 -10.89
CA ALA A 296 31.86 3.61 -10.35
C ALA A 296 30.99 4.40 -9.35
N GLY A 297 31.43 5.59 -8.93
CA GLY A 297 30.73 6.42 -7.97
C GLY A 297 30.77 5.87 -6.53
N THR A 298 31.83 5.16 -6.16
CA THR A 298 32.01 4.62 -4.80
C THR A 298 33.25 5.18 -4.11
N THR A 299 33.16 5.31 -2.78
CA THR A 299 34.27 5.62 -1.87
C THR A 299 34.73 4.40 -1.07
N ASP A 300 34.15 3.23 -1.33
CA ASP A 300 34.47 1.99 -0.61
C ASP A 300 35.96 1.64 -0.75
N GLU A 301 36.51 0.93 0.24
CA GLU A 301 37.90 0.49 0.22
C GLU A 301 38.17 -0.39 -1.01
N TYR A 302 37.29 -1.36 -1.22
CA TYR A 302 37.28 -2.29 -2.34
C TYR A 302 36.10 -2.02 -3.27
N LEU A 303 36.28 -2.29 -4.58
CA LEU A 303 35.21 -2.07 -5.55
C LEU A 303 34.04 -3.06 -5.38
N ALA A 304 34.33 -4.27 -4.92
CA ALA A 304 33.38 -5.32 -4.56
C ALA A 304 34.07 -6.37 -3.69
N THR A 305 33.27 -7.19 -3.00
CA THR A 305 33.76 -8.45 -2.40
C THR A 305 33.50 -9.62 -3.35
N LEU A 306 34.56 -10.32 -3.75
CA LEU A 306 34.49 -11.58 -4.50
C LEU A 306 34.34 -12.73 -3.51
N VAL A 307 33.17 -13.34 -3.47
CA VAL A 307 32.85 -14.46 -2.58
C VAL A 307 33.06 -15.77 -3.33
N ILE A 308 34.04 -16.55 -2.90
CA ILE A 308 34.41 -17.83 -3.50
C ILE A 308 33.98 -18.96 -2.57
N GLY A 309 32.97 -19.73 -2.98
CA GLY A 309 32.48 -20.89 -2.24
C GLY A 309 33.41 -22.08 -2.42
N ALA A 310 33.96 -22.64 -1.33
CA ALA A 310 34.91 -23.73 -1.38
C ALA A 310 34.55 -24.89 -0.45
N ARG A 311 34.91 -26.10 -0.87
CA ARG A 311 34.98 -27.29 -0.01
C ARG A 311 36.21 -28.09 -0.39
N HIS A 312 37.08 -28.37 0.57
CA HIS A 312 38.32 -29.08 0.31
C HIS A 312 38.12 -30.60 0.30
N ASN A 313 38.02 -31.19 -0.89
CA ASN A 313 38.03 -32.65 -1.04
C ASN A 313 39.46 -33.17 -1.14
N ARG A 314 39.98 -33.83 -0.09
CA ARG A 314 41.34 -34.40 -0.09
C ARG A 314 41.57 -35.48 -1.15
N ARG A 315 40.51 -36.08 -1.70
CA ARG A 315 40.59 -37.09 -2.77
C ARG A 315 40.65 -36.47 -4.16
N ASP A 316 40.26 -35.20 -4.29
CA ASP A 316 40.33 -34.45 -5.53
C ASP A 316 41.11 -33.13 -5.32
N PRO A 317 42.45 -33.16 -5.46
CA PRO A 317 43.27 -31.98 -5.27
C PRO A 317 43.04 -30.92 -6.37
N LYS A 318 42.41 -31.26 -7.49
CA LYS A 318 42.32 -30.38 -8.66
C LYS A 318 41.52 -29.11 -8.37
N ARG A 319 40.44 -29.19 -7.59
CA ARG A 319 39.67 -27.99 -7.20
C ARG A 319 40.47 -27.04 -6.30
N LEU A 320 41.34 -27.57 -5.45
CA LEU A 320 42.26 -26.74 -4.65
C LEU A 320 43.32 -26.09 -5.54
N GLU A 321 43.84 -26.80 -6.55
CA GLU A 321 44.75 -26.22 -7.55
C GLU A 321 44.07 -25.11 -8.36
N ASN A 322 42.81 -25.31 -8.76
CA ASN A 322 42.02 -24.31 -9.46
C ASN A 322 41.74 -23.09 -8.58
N LEU A 323 41.42 -23.27 -7.28
CA LEU A 323 41.33 -22.17 -6.33
C LEU A 323 42.64 -21.38 -6.22
N LYS A 324 43.79 -22.07 -6.06
CA LYS A 324 45.11 -21.43 -6.04
C LYS A 324 45.35 -20.63 -7.31
N PHE A 325 44.96 -21.17 -8.47
CA PHE A 325 45.11 -20.49 -9.73
C PHE A 325 44.17 -19.30 -9.89
N LEU A 326 42.91 -19.42 -9.48
CA LEU A 326 41.93 -18.32 -9.51
C LEU A 326 42.41 -17.13 -8.67
N LEU A 327 43.01 -17.37 -7.51
CA LEU A 327 43.61 -16.30 -6.71
C LEU A 327 44.78 -15.62 -7.44
N ARG A 328 45.66 -16.39 -8.11
CA ARG A 328 46.72 -15.82 -8.96
C ARG A 328 46.16 -15.04 -10.15
N TRP A 329 45.06 -15.52 -10.73
CA TRP A 329 44.35 -14.87 -11.82
C TRP A 329 43.79 -13.51 -11.41
N ILE A 330 43.11 -13.46 -10.27
CA ILE A 330 42.59 -12.22 -9.68
C ILE A 330 43.73 -11.26 -9.37
N ASP A 331 44.80 -11.72 -8.72
CA ASP A 331 45.97 -10.90 -8.39
C ASP A 331 46.62 -10.31 -9.64
N TYR A 332 46.79 -11.13 -10.67
CA TYR A 332 47.43 -10.69 -11.92
C TYR A 332 46.61 -9.65 -12.68
N HIS A 333 45.28 -9.81 -12.73
CA HIS A 333 44.41 -8.93 -13.52
C HIS A 333 43.89 -7.72 -12.75
N TYR A 334 43.72 -7.80 -11.43
CA TYR A 334 43.04 -6.77 -10.65
C TYR A 334 43.79 -6.33 -9.39
N GLU A 335 44.89 -6.98 -9.01
CA GLU A 335 45.63 -6.72 -7.77
C GLU A 335 44.67 -6.60 -6.56
N SER A 336 44.83 -5.59 -5.70
CA SER A 336 44.00 -5.33 -4.53
C SER A 336 42.75 -4.49 -4.80
N LEU A 337 42.19 -4.52 -6.03
CA LEU A 337 40.97 -3.77 -6.35
C LEU A 337 39.74 -4.32 -5.62
N PHE A 338 39.74 -5.62 -5.34
CA PHE A 338 38.65 -6.35 -4.71
C PHE A 338 39.06 -6.95 -3.36
N ASP A 339 38.10 -7.04 -2.44
CA ASP A 339 38.18 -7.92 -1.27
C ASP A 339 37.84 -9.34 -1.76
N VAL A 340 38.60 -10.36 -1.37
CA VAL A 340 38.34 -11.74 -1.78
C VAL A 340 38.04 -12.56 -0.54
N LEU A 341 36.81 -13.06 -0.44
CA LEU A 341 36.33 -13.90 0.65
C LEU A 341 36.22 -15.35 0.18
N ILE A 342 37.09 -16.22 0.68
CA ILE A 342 36.94 -17.67 0.57
C ILE A 342 36.02 -18.12 1.70
N ILE A 343 34.86 -18.67 1.38
CA ILE A 343 33.96 -19.25 2.37
C ILE A 343 33.96 -20.77 2.27
N GLU A 344 34.51 -21.40 3.30
CA GLU A 344 34.65 -22.84 3.41
C GLU A 344 33.48 -23.42 4.21
N GLN A 345 32.86 -24.49 3.71
CA GLN A 345 31.90 -25.28 4.47
C GLN A 345 32.34 -26.74 4.58
N ASP A 346 32.47 -27.25 5.81
CA ASP A 346 32.68 -28.67 6.09
C ASP A 346 32.44 -28.99 7.58
N SER A 347 32.75 -30.22 8.01
CA SER A 347 32.84 -30.56 9.44
C SER A 347 34.00 -29.87 10.14
N ASP A 348 35.11 -29.68 9.42
CA ASP A 348 36.36 -29.12 9.92
C ASP A 348 36.99 -28.20 8.86
N SER A 349 37.68 -27.15 9.30
CA SER A 349 38.39 -26.28 8.36
C SER A 349 39.69 -26.94 7.87
N HIS A 350 39.93 -26.87 6.57
CA HIS A 350 41.08 -27.48 5.90
C HIS A 350 41.84 -26.51 5.01
N ILE A 351 41.26 -25.38 4.64
CA ILE A 351 41.92 -24.38 3.79
C ILE A 351 42.90 -23.53 4.62
N SER A 352 44.14 -23.43 4.13
CA SER A 352 45.17 -22.54 4.68
C SER A 352 45.54 -21.45 3.68
N LEU A 353 45.32 -20.18 4.05
CA LEU A 353 45.69 -19.02 3.23
C LEU A 353 47.19 -19.01 2.89
N GLN A 354 48.04 -19.47 3.81
CA GLN A 354 49.48 -19.56 3.57
C GLN A 354 49.81 -20.60 2.48
N GLU A 355 49.17 -21.78 2.50
CA GLU A 355 49.38 -22.82 1.50
C GLU A 355 48.80 -22.46 0.12
N LEU A 356 47.79 -21.59 0.11
CA LEU A 356 47.23 -21.01 -1.10
C LEU A 356 48.12 -19.92 -1.71
N GLY A 357 49.10 -19.39 -0.96
CA GLY A 357 49.88 -18.22 -1.37
C GLY A 357 49.01 -16.96 -1.47
N ALA A 358 47.97 -16.87 -0.64
CA ALA A 358 46.97 -15.81 -0.67
C ALA A 358 47.58 -14.45 -0.28
N LYS A 359 47.06 -13.38 -0.88
CA LYS A 359 47.47 -11.99 -0.60
C LYS A 359 46.72 -11.42 0.60
N GLU A 360 47.16 -10.27 1.11
CA GLU A 360 46.56 -9.61 2.29
C GLU A 360 45.08 -9.24 2.12
N TYR A 361 44.62 -9.00 0.89
CA TYR A 361 43.21 -8.72 0.56
C TYR A 361 42.35 -9.99 0.40
N VAL A 362 42.92 -11.18 0.64
CA VAL A 362 42.22 -12.46 0.62
C VAL A 362 41.97 -12.91 2.06
N ARG A 363 40.71 -13.16 2.38
CA ARG A 363 40.24 -13.60 3.69
C ARG A 363 39.58 -14.97 3.55
N HIS A 364 39.54 -15.70 4.66
CA HIS A 364 38.94 -17.02 4.74
C HIS A 364 38.03 -17.10 5.95
N GLU A 365 36.81 -17.59 5.73
CA GLU A 365 35.81 -17.83 6.76
C GLU A 365 35.34 -19.28 6.68
N PHE A 366 35.14 -19.91 7.83
CA PHE A 366 34.68 -21.28 7.93
C PHE A 366 33.29 -21.34 8.55
N ILE A 367 32.38 -22.07 7.89
CA ILE A 367 31.01 -22.34 8.37
C ILE A 367 30.79 -23.84 8.51
N TYR A 368 30.17 -24.25 9.61
CA TYR A 368 30.02 -25.67 9.93
C TYR A 368 28.87 -26.30 9.12
N ASN A 369 29.20 -27.28 8.28
CA ASN A 369 28.23 -28.12 7.56
C ASN A 369 28.78 -29.56 7.47
N PRO A 370 28.30 -30.49 8.31
CA PRO A 370 28.73 -31.89 8.29
C PRO A 370 28.04 -32.72 7.19
N SER A 371 27.18 -32.10 6.39
CA SER A 371 26.36 -32.75 5.34
C SER A 371 26.93 -32.49 3.93
N GLU A 372 26.13 -32.76 2.90
CA GLU A 372 26.47 -32.41 1.51
C GLU A 372 26.68 -30.90 1.32
N TYR A 373 27.45 -30.54 0.30
CA TYR A 373 27.80 -29.14 0.00
C TYR A 373 26.54 -28.34 -0.37
N ASN A 374 26.25 -27.29 0.40
CA ASN A 374 25.10 -26.41 0.21
C ASN A 374 25.57 -25.06 -0.33
N ARG A 375 25.62 -24.92 -1.66
CA ARG A 375 26.14 -23.72 -2.34
C ARG A 375 25.33 -22.48 -2.01
N GLY A 376 24.00 -22.57 -2.06
CA GLY A 376 23.09 -21.46 -1.81
C GLY A 376 23.17 -20.91 -0.39
N TRP A 377 23.13 -21.78 0.62
CA TRP A 377 23.31 -21.39 2.02
C TRP A 377 24.67 -20.73 2.27
N CYS A 378 25.74 -21.30 1.72
CA CYS A 378 27.09 -20.76 1.87
C CYS A 378 27.19 -19.31 1.38
N TYR A 379 26.68 -19.02 0.17
CA TYR A 379 26.62 -17.65 -0.31
C TYR A 379 25.67 -16.76 0.50
N ASN A 380 24.51 -17.26 0.92
CA ASN A 380 23.60 -16.50 1.78
C ASN A 380 24.29 -16.06 3.07
N VAL A 381 25.01 -16.97 3.74
CA VAL A 381 25.77 -16.69 4.96
C VAL A 381 26.88 -15.67 4.67
N ALA A 382 27.66 -15.86 3.60
CA ALA A 382 28.71 -14.93 3.18
C ALA A 382 28.17 -13.50 3.03
N VAL A 383 27.16 -13.31 2.18
CA VAL A 383 26.63 -12.00 1.85
C VAL A 383 25.96 -11.33 3.06
N LYS A 384 25.23 -12.11 3.87
CA LYS A 384 24.52 -11.61 5.05
C LYS A 384 25.48 -11.23 6.17
N HIS A 385 26.48 -12.06 6.46
CA HIS A 385 27.30 -11.94 7.67
C HIS A 385 28.72 -11.39 7.45
N PHE A 386 29.35 -11.71 6.31
CA PHE A 386 30.78 -11.46 6.06
C PHE A 386 31.08 -10.41 4.99
N CYS A 387 30.05 -9.89 4.31
CA CYS A 387 30.15 -8.81 3.30
C CYS A 387 29.42 -7.52 3.73
N LYS A 388 29.36 -7.21 5.03
CA LYS A 388 28.55 -6.08 5.56
C LYS A 388 28.91 -4.73 4.94
N ASP A 389 30.19 -4.51 4.67
CA ASP A 389 30.74 -3.26 4.16
C ASP A 389 30.73 -3.19 2.62
N ALA A 390 30.36 -4.28 1.94
CA ALA A 390 30.37 -4.33 0.49
C ALA A 390 29.02 -3.87 -0.09
N LYS A 391 29.04 -2.87 -0.97
CA LYS A 391 27.86 -2.50 -1.75
C LYS A 391 27.56 -3.49 -2.88
N VAL A 392 28.61 -4.04 -3.47
CA VAL A 392 28.54 -5.02 -4.57
C VAL A 392 29.29 -6.28 -4.16
N VAL A 393 28.69 -7.44 -4.45
CA VAL A 393 29.31 -8.76 -4.23
C VAL A 393 29.32 -9.54 -5.54
N ALA A 394 30.37 -10.31 -5.79
CA ALA A 394 30.40 -11.26 -6.90
C ALA A 394 30.59 -12.67 -6.34
N LEU A 395 29.62 -13.54 -6.57
CA LEU A 395 29.60 -14.91 -6.09
C LEU A 395 30.22 -15.79 -7.16
N MET A 396 31.25 -16.57 -6.82
CA MET A 396 32.14 -17.21 -7.79
C MET A 396 32.45 -18.65 -7.41
N ASP A 397 32.37 -19.54 -8.39
CA ASP A 397 32.90 -20.90 -8.27
C ASP A 397 34.43 -20.91 -8.41
N VAL A 398 35.10 -21.86 -7.75
CA VAL A 398 36.57 -21.96 -7.73
C VAL A 398 37.20 -22.23 -9.10
N ASP A 399 36.40 -22.69 -10.06
CA ASP A 399 36.83 -23.20 -11.35
C ASP A 399 36.46 -22.28 -12.54
N VAL A 400 35.82 -21.12 -12.29
CA VAL A 400 35.38 -20.19 -13.36
C VAL A 400 36.21 -18.91 -13.34
N LEU A 401 36.85 -18.61 -14.47
CA LEU A 401 37.71 -17.42 -14.63
C LEU A 401 36.91 -16.20 -15.05
N THR A 402 37.32 -15.02 -14.57
CA THR A 402 36.72 -13.74 -14.99
C THR A 402 37.08 -13.39 -16.43
N GLY A 403 36.13 -12.76 -17.14
CA GLY A 403 36.30 -12.30 -18.52
C GLY A 403 36.60 -10.80 -18.63
N ALA A 404 36.75 -10.31 -19.85
CA ALA A 404 37.16 -8.92 -20.13
C ALA A 404 36.10 -7.88 -19.69
N ASN A 405 34.82 -8.26 -19.65
CA ASN A 405 33.71 -7.41 -19.21
C ASN A 405 33.53 -7.35 -17.68
N PHE A 406 34.20 -8.23 -16.91
CA PHE A 406 33.93 -8.40 -15.48
C PHE A 406 33.99 -7.09 -14.69
N LEU A 407 35.05 -6.29 -14.89
CA LEU A 407 35.21 -5.01 -14.21
C LEU A 407 34.04 -4.05 -14.51
N ARG A 408 33.62 -3.98 -15.77
CA ARG A 408 32.53 -3.09 -16.19
C ARG A 408 31.21 -3.49 -15.55
N ASP A 409 30.93 -4.79 -15.48
CA ASP A 409 29.71 -5.31 -14.88
C ASP A 409 29.66 -5.07 -13.36
N VAL A 410 30.80 -5.22 -12.66
CA VAL A 410 30.90 -4.83 -11.24
C VAL A 410 30.65 -3.33 -11.05
N MET A 411 31.24 -2.48 -11.88
CA MET A 411 31.01 -1.02 -11.79
C MET A 411 29.54 -0.65 -12.02
N ASP A 412 28.85 -1.34 -12.94
CA ASP A 412 27.45 -1.05 -13.24
C ASP A 412 26.49 -1.47 -12.11
N CYS A 413 26.87 -2.46 -11.29
CA CYS A 413 26.11 -2.86 -10.10
C CYS A 413 26.10 -1.84 -8.96
N HIS A 414 26.97 -0.83 -9.01
CA HIS A 414 26.98 0.27 -8.02
C HIS A 414 25.80 1.24 -8.18
N SER A 415 25.19 1.32 -9.37
CA SER A 415 24.16 2.34 -9.62
C SER A 415 23.04 1.92 -10.58
N ARG A 416 23.34 1.12 -11.62
CA ARG A 416 22.42 0.88 -12.73
C ARG A 416 21.74 -0.48 -12.68
N ILE A 417 22.51 -1.50 -12.36
CA ILE A 417 22.11 -2.90 -12.44
C ILE A 417 22.07 -3.48 -11.03
N ASP A 418 21.13 -4.37 -10.75
CA ASP A 418 21.03 -5.06 -9.46
C ASP A 418 21.63 -6.45 -9.51
N VAL A 419 21.55 -7.12 -10.65
CA VAL A 419 22.13 -8.45 -10.87
C VAL A 419 22.68 -8.60 -12.28
N VAL A 420 23.88 -9.17 -12.38
CA VAL A 420 24.54 -9.45 -13.65
C VAL A 420 24.97 -10.91 -13.68
N SER A 421 24.52 -11.64 -14.70
CA SER A 421 25.27 -12.78 -15.24
C SER A 421 26.34 -12.24 -16.18
N PRO A 422 27.63 -12.36 -15.86
CA PRO A 422 28.69 -11.75 -16.67
C PRO A 422 28.99 -12.56 -17.93
N TYR A 423 28.27 -13.66 -18.17
CA TYR A 423 28.36 -14.48 -19.37
C TYR A 423 27.00 -15.07 -19.76
N LEU A 424 26.90 -15.50 -21.01
CA LEU A 424 25.76 -16.25 -21.55
C LEU A 424 26.04 -17.75 -21.64
N ASN A 425 27.30 -18.13 -21.82
CA ASN A 425 27.75 -19.52 -21.95
C ASN A 425 29.18 -19.72 -21.45
N ILE A 426 29.57 -20.98 -21.30
CA ILE A 426 30.85 -21.37 -20.72
C ILE A 426 31.59 -22.31 -21.67
N TYR A 427 32.88 -22.01 -21.87
CA TYR A 427 33.87 -22.87 -22.50
C TYR A 427 34.50 -23.79 -21.45
N TYR A 428 34.36 -25.11 -21.64
CA TYR A 428 34.93 -26.11 -20.73
C TYR A 428 36.27 -26.61 -21.26
N THR A 429 37.36 -26.24 -20.59
CA THR A 429 38.71 -26.64 -21.00
C THR A 429 38.97 -28.11 -20.74
N ASP A 430 39.83 -28.72 -21.54
CA ASP A 430 40.49 -29.98 -21.16
C ASP A 430 41.73 -29.74 -20.27
N LYS A 431 42.39 -30.83 -19.88
CA LYS A 431 43.56 -30.78 -18.99
C LYS A 431 44.75 -30.04 -19.62
N GLU A 432 44.96 -30.16 -20.93
CA GLU A 432 46.09 -29.52 -21.62
C GLU A 432 45.85 -28.02 -21.75
N GLU A 433 44.65 -27.62 -22.13
CA GLU A 433 44.22 -26.22 -22.18
C GLU A 433 44.30 -25.56 -20.80
N ALA A 434 43.77 -26.21 -19.76
CA ALA A 434 43.85 -25.68 -18.40
C ALA A 434 45.30 -25.44 -17.97
N ASN A 435 46.21 -26.39 -18.22
CA ASN A 435 47.63 -26.23 -17.92
C ASN A 435 48.25 -25.07 -18.72
N LYS A 436 47.92 -24.94 -20.01
CA LYS A 436 48.43 -23.87 -20.86
C LYS A 436 47.93 -22.48 -20.42
N ILE A 437 46.68 -22.38 -19.95
CA ILE A 437 46.17 -21.16 -19.31
C ILE A 437 46.97 -20.85 -18.04
N MET A 438 47.22 -21.87 -17.20
CA MET A 438 47.99 -21.72 -15.97
C MET A 438 49.44 -21.26 -16.20
N GLU A 439 50.05 -21.67 -17.31
CA GLU A 439 51.40 -21.26 -17.71
C GLU A 439 51.43 -19.87 -18.35
N SER A 440 50.45 -19.55 -19.21
CA SER A 440 50.47 -18.35 -20.05
C SER A 440 49.70 -17.15 -19.49
N MET A 441 48.83 -17.34 -18.49
CA MET A 441 47.90 -16.32 -17.98
C MET A 441 47.06 -15.67 -19.09
N SER A 442 46.67 -16.46 -20.09
CA SER A 442 45.98 -15.98 -21.29
C SER A 442 44.96 -16.99 -21.81
N LEU A 443 43.83 -16.48 -22.30
CA LEU A 443 42.77 -17.27 -22.93
C LEU A 443 42.86 -17.29 -24.47
N ALA A 444 43.82 -16.53 -25.05
CA ALA A 444 43.88 -16.28 -26.50
C ALA A 444 44.14 -17.54 -27.36
N HIS A 445 44.51 -18.67 -26.75
CA HIS A 445 44.77 -19.92 -27.45
C HIS A 445 43.55 -20.86 -27.50
N LEU A 446 42.42 -20.47 -26.89
CA LEU A 446 41.17 -21.23 -26.91
C LEU A 446 40.33 -20.79 -28.11
N SER A 447 39.97 -21.73 -28.99
CA SER A 447 39.20 -21.43 -30.21
C SER A 447 38.20 -22.52 -30.63
N ASP A 448 38.12 -23.64 -29.89
CA ASP A 448 37.23 -24.77 -30.22
C ASP A 448 35.80 -24.51 -29.70
N ASP A 449 34.91 -24.04 -30.57
CA ASP A 449 33.51 -23.76 -30.26
C ASP A 449 32.72 -25.00 -29.81
N GLY A 450 33.16 -26.21 -30.18
CA GLY A 450 32.59 -27.48 -29.72
C GLY A 450 32.74 -27.73 -28.22
N LYS A 451 33.59 -26.97 -27.53
CA LYS A 451 33.76 -27.02 -26.07
C LYS A 451 32.87 -26.05 -25.30
N ILE A 452 32.07 -25.25 -26.00
CA ILE A 452 31.07 -24.38 -25.39
C ILE A 452 29.83 -25.22 -25.10
N LYS A 453 29.43 -25.25 -23.83
CA LYS A 453 28.32 -26.11 -23.39
C LYS A 453 27.28 -25.33 -22.64
N ASN A 454 26.02 -25.72 -22.89
CA ASN A 454 24.78 -25.33 -22.22
C ASN A 454 24.53 -23.81 -22.17
N PRO A 455 23.29 -23.36 -22.32
CA PRO A 455 22.95 -22.05 -21.83
C PRO A 455 22.92 -22.12 -20.29
N VAL A 456 23.51 -21.12 -19.65
CA VAL A 456 23.74 -21.09 -18.21
C VAL A 456 22.72 -20.19 -17.52
N THR A 457 22.46 -20.50 -16.25
CA THR A 457 21.58 -19.73 -15.37
C THR A 457 22.11 -18.32 -15.17
N VAL A 458 21.21 -17.37 -14.87
CA VAL A 458 21.62 -15.99 -14.53
C VAL A 458 22.44 -16.00 -13.25
N ALA A 459 22.11 -16.89 -12.32
CA ALA A 459 22.76 -17.04 -11.03
C ALA A 459 23.74 -18.23 -10.95
N GLY A 460 24.39 -18.56 -12.09
CA GLY A 460 25.30 -19.70 -12.22
C GLY A 460 26.66 -19.51 -11.56
N GLY A 461 27.71 -20.11 -12.15
CA GLY A 461 29.07 -20.14 -11.61
C GLY A 461 29.73 -18.78 -11.28
N VAL A 462 29.37 -17.69 -11.97
CA VAL A 462 29.64 -16.32 -11.48
C VAL A 462 28.38 -15.48 -11.59
N VAL A 463 28.02 -14.78 -10.52
CA VAL A 463 26.94 -13.78 -10.54
C VAL A 463 27.31 -12.56 -9.70
N ILE A 464 27.10 -11.37 -10.24
CA ILE A 464 27.43 -10.10 -9.60
C ILE A 464 26.14 -9.45 -9.12
N TRP A 465 26.14 -8.96 -7.89
CA TRP A 465 24.96 -8.45 -7.21
C TRP A 465 25.20 -7.10 -6.57
N ASN A 466 24.23 -6.21 -6.69
CA ASN A 466 23.98 -5.23 -5.65
C ASN A 466 23.56 -5.97 -4.37
N ARG A 467 24.34 -5.80 -3.28
CA ARG A 467 24.14 -6.56 -2.05
C ARG A 467 22.75 -6.33 -1.45
N SER A 468 22.24 -5.10 -1.50
CA SER A 468 20.93 -4.78 -0.93
C SER A 468 19.80 -5.52 -1.64
N SER A 469 19.87 -5.62 -2.98
CA SER A 469 18.92 -6.36 -3.79
C SER A 469 18.96 -7.86 -3.51
N TYR A 470 20.16 -8.44 -3.34
CA TYR A 470 20.32 -9.85 -2.94
C TYR A 470 19.65 -10.15 -1.58
N LEU A 471 19.86 -9.29 -0.59
CA LEU A 471 19.26 -9.44 0.74
C LEU A 471 17.74 -9.23 0.74
N ALA A 472 17.23 -8.34 -0.12
CA ALA A 472 15.81 -8.07 -0.26
C ALA A 472 15.03 -9.32 -0.72
N ILE A 473 15.62 -10.11 -1.62
CA ILE A 473 15.04 -11.36 -2.12
C ILE A 473 15.54 -12.62 -1.42
N LYS A 474 16.11 -12.48 -0.21
CA LYS A 474 16.57 -13.61 0.63
C LYS A 474 17.46 -14.61 -0.10
N GLY A 475 18.32 -14.12 -1.00
CA GLY A 475 19.34 -14.89 -1.70
C GLY A 475 18.86 -16.20 -2.34
N PHE A 476 19.79 -17.14 -2.46
CA PHE A 476 19.53 -18.47 -3.05
C PHE A 476 18.61 -19.32 -2.16
N GLU A 477 17.95 -20.29 -2.78
CA GLU A 477 17.43 -21.43 -2.03
C GLU A 477 18.58 -22.19 -1.34
N GLN A 478 18.32 -22.68 -0.13
CA GLN A 478 19.34 -23.29 0.74
C GLN A 478 19.30 -24.82 0.66
N TYR A 479 19.20 -25.36 -0.56
CA TYR A 479 19.08 -26.80 -0.79
C TYR A 479 20.15 -27.59 -0.03
N ILE A 480 19.73 -28.59 0.75
CA ILE A 480 20.64 -29.45 1.53
C ILE A 480 21.32 -30.50 0.63
N GLY A 481 22.07 -30.01 -0.35
CA GLY A 481 22.80 -30.71 -1.40
C GLY A 481 23.17 -29.74 -2.54
N TYR A 482 23.82 -30.26 -3.59
CA TYR A 482 24.28 -29.45 -4.71
C TYR A 482 23.36 -29.59 -5.94
N SER A 483 23.15 -28.46 -6.67
CA SER A 483 22.37 -28.28 -7.91
C SER A 483 21.04 -27.55 -7.70
N CYS A 484 20.56 -26.90 -8.78
CA CYS A 484 19.24 -26.27 -8.93
C CYS A 484 18.96 -25.02 -8.10
N GLU A 485 19.82 -24.63 -7.17
CA GLU A 485 19.68 -23.39 -6.41
C GLU A 485 19.75 -22.15 -7.33
N ASP A 486 20.59 -22.23 -8.36
CA ASP A 486 20.74 -21.23 -9.41
C ASP A 486 19.45 -21.04 -10.23
N ARG A 487 18.81 -22.14 -10.63
CA ARG A 487 17.52 -22.10 -11.35
C ARG A 487 16.38 -21.57 -10.48
N ALA A 488 16.35 -21.91 -9.19
CA ALA A 488 15.38 -21.34 -8.26
C ALA A 488 15.61 -19.82 -8.08
N MET A 489 16.88 -19.42 -8.05
CA MET A 489 17.26 -18.02 -7.97
C MET A 489 16.87 -17.25 -9.23
N ASP A 490 17.05 -17.81 -10.43
CA ASP A 490 16.62 -17.20 -11.69
C ASP A 490 15.12 -16.85 -11.68
N VAL A 491 14.27 -17.80 -11.25
CA VAL A 491 12.83 -17.55 -11.13
C VAL A 491 12.53 -16.46 -10.10
N THR A 492 13.27 -16.44 -8.99
CA THR A 492 13.13 -15.40 -7.96
C THR A 492 13.55 -14.02 -8.48
N ILE A 493 14.65 -13.95 -9.23
CA ILE A 493 15.14 -12.75 -9.92
C ILE A 493 14.05 -12.21 -10.85
N PHE A 494 13.52 -13.05 -11.76
CA PHE A 494 12.55 -12.62 -12.76
C PHE A 494 11.22 -12.14 -12.14
N ASN A 495 10.84 -12.65 -10.97
CA ASN A 495 9.63 -12.26 -10.28
C ASN A 495 9.76 -11.01 -9.41
N HIS A 496 10.96 -10.69 -8.91
CA HIS A 496 11.15 -9.67 -7.87
C HIS A 496 12.15 -8.56 -8.20
N ILE A 497 12.97 -8.72 -9.22
CA ILE A 497 13.90 -7.68 -9.70
C ILE A 497 13.34 -7.08 -10.99
N ASN A 498 13.38 -5.75 -11.12
CA ASN A 498 12.97 -5.08 -12.35
C ASN A 498 13.89 -5.53 -13.51
N LYS A 499 13.29 -5.92 -14.65
CA LYS A 499 13.98 -6.41 -15.85
C LYS A 499 15.10 -5.49 -16.31
N ASP A 500 14.91 -4.18 -16.27
CA ASP A 500 15.93 -3.19 -16.70
C ASP A 500 17.17 -3.14 -15.78
N ARG A 501 17.06 -3.76 -14.60
CA ARG A 501 18.12 -3.88 -13.60
C ARG A 501 18.72 -5.29 -13.56
N ILE A 502 18.39 -6.14 -14.52
CA ILE A 502 18.98 -7.48 -14.73
C ILE A 502 19.82 -7.42 -16.01
N ARG A 503 21.03 -7.99 -15.98
CA ARG A 503 21.87 -8.11 -17.17
C ARG A 503 22.37 -9.54 -17.37
N ILE A 504 22.32 -10.01 -18.60
CA ILE A 504 23.07 -11.18 -19.07
C ILE A 504 24.04 -10.68 -20.14
N SER A 505 25.33 -10.70 -19.84
CA SER A 505 26.36 -10.20 -20.75
C SER A 505 26.63 -11.23 -21.86
N PRO A 506 26.65 -10.83 -23.15
CA PRO A 506 26.85 -11.74 -24.28
C PRO A 506 28.33 -12.07 -24.43
N GLN A 507 28.87 -12.76 -23.44
CA GLN A 507 30.26 -13.16 -23.34
C GLN A 507 30.33 -14.65 -23.00
N THR A 508 31.40 -15.30 -23.44
CA THR A 508 31.74 -16.66 -23.05
C THR A 508 32.76 -16.60 -21.92
N TYR A 509 32.52 -17.31 -20.81
CA TYR A 509 33.51 -17.45 -19.73
C TYR A 509 34.17 -18.82 -19.79
N VAL A 510 35.29 -18.97 -19.08
CA VAL A 510 36.08 -20.20 -19.09
C VAL A 510 35.91 -20.94 -17.79
N HIS A 511 35.59 -22.22 -17.88
CA HIS A 511 35.61 -23.15 -16.77
C HIS A 511 36.81 -24.08 -16.90
N LEU A 512 37.65 -24.07 -15.87
CA LEU A 512 38.87 -24.87 -15.79
C LEU A 512 38.53 -26.36 -15.67
N TYR A 513 39.44 -27.19 -16.18
CA TYR A 513 39.29 -28.63 -16.09
C TYR A 513 39.31 -29.09 -14.62
N HIS A 514 38.31 -29.89 -14.26
CA HIS A 514 38.35 -30.81 -13.13
C HIS A 514 37.58 -32.09 -13.48
N ASP A 515 37.85 -33.18 -12.74
CA ASP A 515 37.17 -34.45 -12.97
C ASP A 515 35.69 -34.34 -12.55
N LYS A 516 34.80 -35.11 -13.21
CA LYS A 516 33.38 -35.11 -12.83
C LYS A 516 33.20 -35.72 -11.44
N ASP A 517 32.52 -34.99 -10.57
CA ASP A 517 32.15 -35.45 -9.24
C ASP A 517 30.69 -35.93 -9.24
N ASP A 518 30.46 -37.10 -9.83
CA ASP A 518 29.12 -37.70 -9.91
C ASP A 518 28.58 -38.08 -8.51
N ASP A 519 29.48 -38.27 -7.52
CA ASP A 519 29.15 -38.57 -6.13
C ASP A 519 28.59 -37.34 -5.37
N ALA A 520 28.76 -36.11 -5.88
CA ALA A 520 28.29 -34.89 -5.24
C ALA A 520 26.78 -34.58 -5.41
N ARG A 521 26.04 -35.40 -6.17
CA ARG A 521 24.62 -35.17 -6.52
C ARG A 521 23.66 -36.22 -5.96
N VAL A 522 23.93 -36.74 -4.76
CA VAL A 522 23.15 -37.82 -4.13
C VAL A 522 21.66 -37.47 -4.03
N ARG A 523 21.34 -36.21 -3.69
CA ARG A 523 19.96 -35.75 -3.47
C ARG A 523 19.32 -35.01 -4.63
N PHE A 524 19.92 -35.11 -5.82
CA PHE A 524 19.44 -34.38 -7.00
C PHE A 524 17.96 -34.62 -7.29
N LYS A 525 17.45 -35.85 -7.11
CA LYS A 525 16.04 -36.16 -7.38
C LYS A 525 15.07 -35.43 -6.44
N GLU A 526 15.41 -35.30 -5.16
CA GLU A 526 14.59 -34.57 -4.16
C GLU A 526 14.62 -33.06 -4.45
N ILE A 527 15.81 -32.52 -4.70
CA ILE A 527 16.03 -31.11 -5.00
C ILE A 527 15.33 -30.70 -6.29
N TYR A 528 15.50 -31.49 -7.36
CA TYR A 528 14.82 -31.27 -8.63
C TYR A 528 13.30 -31.40 -8.49
N GLY A 529 12.82 -32.35 -7.66
CA GLY A 529 11.41 -32.46 -7.29
C GLY A 529 10.86 -31.17 -6.66
N HIS A 530 11.58 -30.58 -5.71
CA HIS A 530 11.20 -29.31 -5.10
C HIS A 530 11.23 -28.15 -6.12
N LEU A 531 12.29 -28.01 -6.92
CA LEU A 531 12.37 -26.98 -7.97
C LEU A 531 11.18 -27.07 -8.92
N THR A 532 10.85 -28.26 -9.40
CA THR A 532 9.74 -28.45 -10.34
C THR A 532 8.37 -28.24 -9.71
N ALA A 533 8.18 -28.62 -8.44
CA ALA A 533 6.92 -28.43 -7.73
C ALA A 533 6.66 -26.96 -7.37
N GLU A 534 7.64 -26.31 -6.76
CA GLU A 534 7.46 -24.98 -6.15
C GLU A 534 7.76 -23.84 -7.14
N TYR A 535 8.79 -24.00 -7.98
CA TYR A 535 9.25 -22.99 -8.92
C TYR A 535 8.79 -23.23 -10.37
N LYS A 536 8.29 -24.44 -10.67
CA LYS A 536 7.88 -24.89 -12.01
C LYS A 536 8.95 -24.68 -13.09
N CYS A 537 10.23 -24.75 -12.69
CA CYS A 537 11.38 -24.63 -13.57
C CYS A 537 11.93 -26.03 -13.92
N GLN A 538 12.21 -26.28 -15.20
CA GLN A 538 12.61 -27.60 -15.71
C GLN A 538 13.85 -27.50 -16.62
N TYR A 539 14.67 -28.54 -16.62
CA TYR A 539 15.80 -28.67 -17.54
C TYR A 539 15.34 -29.23 -18.89
N ASP A 540 15.72 -28.55 -19.98
CA ASP A 540 15.47 -29.03 -21.35
C ASP A 540 16.80 -29.39 -22.04
N PRO A 541 17.04 -30.69 -22.33
CA PRO A 541 18.26 -31.14 -22.99
C PRO A 541 18.35 -30.78 -24.48
N LYS A 542 17.28 -30.22 -25.08
CA LYS A 542 17.27 -29.81 -26.49
C LYS A 542 17.90 -28.44 -26.73
N LEU A 543 18.10 -27.65 -25.68
CA LEU A 543 18.68 -26.32 -25.78
C LEU A 543 20.19 -26.41 -26.05
N GLY A 544 20.63 -25.70 -27.09
CA GLY A 544 22.04 -25.48 -27.43
C GLY A 544 22.69 -24.40 -26.58
N PRO A 545 24.04 -24.28 -26.63
CA PRO A 545 24.83 -23.37 -25.79
C PRO A 545 24.53 -21.87 -25.95
N PHE A 546 23.80 -21.48 -27.00
CA PHE A 546 23.45 -20.09 -27.29
C PHE A 546 21.95 -19.80 -27.09
N ASP A 547 21.15 -20.80 -26.71
CA ASP A 547 19.72 -20.62 -26.43
C ASP A 547 19.49 -19.96 -25.06
N PHE A 548 18.29 -19.48 -24.76
CA PHE A 548 17.97 -19.05 -23.41
C PHE A 548 17.55 -20.26 -22.54
N ILE A 549 18.17 -20.43 -21.38
CA ILE A 549 17.99 -21.63 -20.54
C ILE A 549 16.54 -21.84 -20.04
N HIS A 550 15.74 -20.76 -19.96
CA HIS A 550 14.34 -20.80 -19.51
C HIS A 550 13.31 -20.74 -20.64
N THR A 551 13.73 -20.85 -21.91
CA THR A 551 12.85 -20.79 -23.10
C THR A 551 11.61 -21.68 -22.96
N ASN A 552 11.77 -22.89 -22.42
CA ASN A 552 10.70 -23.89 -22.32
C ASN A 552 10.17 -24.08 -20.87
N CYS A 553 10.40 -23.11 -19.97
CA CYS A 553 9.91 -23.17 -18.58
C CYS A 553 8.60 -22.39 -18.38
N GLN A 554 7.73 -22.89 -17.50
CA GLN A 554 6.51 -22.20 -17.05
C GLN A 554 6.61 -21.85 -15.57
N HIS A 555 7.32 -20.78 -15.25
CA HIS A 555 7.68 -20.44 -13.87
C HIS A 555 6.47 -20.19 -12.95
N SER A 556 6.67 -20.43 -11.66
CA SER A 556 5.72 -20.08 -10.59
C SER A 556 5.47 -18.57 -10.51
N SER A 557 4.28 -18.16 -10.05
CA SER A 557 3.92 -16.74 -9.95
C SER A 557 4.75 -15.97 -8.91
N ARG A 558 4.66 -14.63 -8.99
CA ARG A 558 5.29 -13.72 -8.02
C ARG A 558 4.78 -13.95 -6.60
N GLU A 559 3.49 -14.22 -6.43
CA GLU A 559 2.88 -14.52 -5.13
C GLU A 559 3.45 -15.80 -4.53
N LYS A 560 3.57 -16.86 -5.35
CA LYS A 560 4.13 -18.13 -4.90
C LYS A 560 5.60 -18.00 -4.48
N THR A 561 6.40 -17.27 -5.26
CA THR A 561 7.79 -17.00 -4.88
C THR A 561 7.88 -16.08 -3.65
N LEU A 562 6.94 -15.16 -3.43
CA LEU A 562 6.88 -14.36 -2.20
C LEU A 562 6.56 -15.21 -0.96
N GLU A 563 5.66 -16.18 -1.08
CA GLU A 563 5.37 -17.16 -0.02
C GLU A 563 6.64 -17.93 0.38
N LEU A 564 7.39 -18.45 -0.60
CA LEU A 564 8.65 -19.15 -0.37
C LEU A 564 9.70 -18.25 0.31
N LEU A 565 9.79 -16.97 -0.12
CA LEU A 565 10.67 -15.97 0.50
C LEU A 565 10.34 -15.73 1.97
N LEU A 566 9.06 -15.62 2.30
CA LEU A 566 8.60 -15.43 3.68
C LEU A 566 8.89 -16.67 4.53
N ALA A 567 8.59 -17.86 4.00
CA ALA A 567 8.83 -19.12 4.68
C ALA A 567 10.31 -19.32 5.04
N ARG A 568 11.24 -18.94 4.15
CA ARG A 568 12.68 -19.06 4.42
C ARG A 568 13.31 -17.89 5.17
N SER A 569 12.54 -16.86 5.50
CA SER A 569 13.09 -15.61 6.04
C SER A 569 13.77 -15.77 7.41
N GLU A 570 13.29 -16.70 8.23
CA GLU A 570 13.86 -16.99 9.56
C GLU A 570 15.24 -17.66 9.45
N ASP A 571 15.36 -18.70 8.61
CA ASP A 571 16.60 -19.48 8.44
C ASP A 571 17.54 -18.91 7.35
N PHE A 572 17.16 -17.83 6.67
CA PHE A 572 17.92 -17.23 5.58
C PHE A 572 19.34 -16.86 6.02
N GLY A 573 20.35 -17.56 5.50
CA GLY A 573 21.76 -17.33 5.77
C GLY A 573 22.13 -17.48 7.25
N ASP A 574 21.44 -18.33 8.02
CA ASP A 574 21.79 -18.59 9.42
C ASP A 574 23.05 -19.47 9.51
N PRO A 575 24.18 -18.98 10.06
CA PRO A 575 25.41 -19.78 10.22
C PRO A 575 25.23 -20.97 11.17
N GLU A 576 24.21 -20.98 12.02
CA GLU A 576 23.92 -22.07 12.97
C GLU A 576 22.92 -23.10 12.42
N LEU A 577 22.56 -23.02 11.13
CA LEU A 577 21.57 -23.91 10.51
C LEU A 577 21.87 -25.39 10.81
N TYR A 578 23.10 -25.82 10.53
CA TYR A 578 23.55 -27.20 10.76
C TYR A 578 23.98 -27.51 12.20
N ARG A 579 24.36 -26.50 13.00
CA ARG A 579 24.74 -26.72 14.41
C ARG A 579 23.56 -27.04 15.31
N SER A 580 22.37 -26.60 14.94
CA SER A 580 21.14 -26.86 15.70
C SER A 580 20.79 -28.35 15.84
N GLY A 581 21.30 -29.21 14.95
CA GLY A 581 21.10 -30.66 14.99
C GLY A 581 19.67 -31.14 14.68
N GLY A 582 18.73 -30.23 14.42
CA GLY A 582 17.35 -30.56 14.05
C GLY A 582 17.20 -31.01 12.59
N PRO A 583 16.11 -31.70 12.23
CA PRO A 583 15.84 -32.05 10.85
C PRO A 583 15.60 -30.79 10.00
N LEU A 584 16.13 -30.81 8.77
CA LEU A 584 15.97 -29.76 7.78
C LEU A 584 15.11 -30.25 6.61
N THR A 585 14.28 -29.38 6.05
CA THR A 585 13.58 -29.62 4.77
C THR A 585 14.58 -29.67 3.61
N VAL A 586 14.15 -30.17 2.44
CA VAL A 586 15.01 -30.24 1.24
C VAL A 586 15.61 -28.89 0.85
N ASN A 587 14.90 -27.79 1.09
CA ASN A 587 15.34 -26.41 0.84
C ASN A 587 15.98 -25.71 2.06
N GLY A 588 16.34 -26.47 3.09
CA GLY A 588 17.16 -25.98 4.20
C GLY A 588 16.42 -25.15 5.24
N LEU A 589 15.15 -25.46 5.52
CA LEU A 589 14.36 -24.85 6.59
C LEU A 589 14.33 -25.77 7.81
N ARG A 590 14.43 -25.19 9.01
CA ARG A 590 14.24 -25.93 10.25
C ARG A 590 12.78 -26.35 10.36
N VAL A 591 12.55 -27.62 10.69
CA VAL A 591 11.19 -28.12 10.92
C VAL A 591 10.72 -27.64 12.30
N THR A 592 10.05 -26.50 12.37
CA THR A 592 9.44 -26.00 13.61
C THR A 592 8.09 -26.67 13.87
N SER A 593 7.87 -27.17 15.08
CA SER A 593 6.51 -27.39 15.58
C SER A 593 5.84 -26.02 15.76
N PRO A 594 4.59 -25.80 15.34
CA PRO A 594 3.95 -24.48 15.45
C PRO A 594 3.93 -24.05 16.91
N ALA A 595 4.73 -23.05 17.25
CA ALA A 595 4.78 -22.45 18.57
C ALA A 595 3.57 -21.53 18.73
N VAL A 596 2.43 -22.12 19.07
CA VAL A 596 1.27 -21.38 19.53
C VAL A 596 1.41 -21.21 21.04
N HIS A 597 2.28 -20.30 21.47
CA HIS A 597 2.13 -19.69 22.79
C HIS A 597 1.00 -18.67 22.67
N ILE A 598 -0.25 -19.15 22.72
CA ILE A 598 -1.37 -18.27 23.05
C ILE A 598 -1.11 -17.82 24.49
N LEU A 599 -0.84 -16.54 24.66
CA LEU A 599 -0.91 -15.90 25.96
C LEU A 599 -2.33 -16.11 26.49
N ASP A 600 -2.47 -16.84 27.60
CA ASP A 600 -3.76 -17.30 28.14
C ASP A 600 -4.75 -16.16 28.50
N ASN A 601 -4.30 -14.91 28.48
CA ASN A 601 -5.09 -13.72 28.85
C ASN A 601 -5.33 -12.73 27.69
N VAL A 602 -5.01 -13.08 26.44
CA VAL A 602 -5.30 -12.21 25.29
C VAL A 602 -6.75 -12.41 24.85
N VAL A 603 -7.55 -11.34 24.93
CA VAL A 603 -8.89 -11.29 24.34
C VAL A 603 -8.75 -11.25 22.82
N LEU A 604 -8.75 -12.43 22.19
CA LEU A 604 -8.83 -12.53 20.75
C LEU A 604 -10.28 -12.26 20.29
N PRO A 605 -10.47 -11.61 19.13
CA PRO A 605 -11.81 -11.44 18.60
C PRO A 605 -12.40 -12.81 18.28
N PRO A 606 -13.56 -13.16 18.86
CA PRO A 606 -14.24 -14.38 18.47
C PRO A 606 -14.67 -14.24 17.00
N ASP A 607 -14.28 -15.22 16.17
CA ASP A 607 -14.70 -15.32 14.76
C ASP A 607 -14.06 -14.31 13.79
N PHE A 608 -12.80 -13.90 14.03
CA PHE A 608 -12.03 -13.13 13.05
C PHE A 608 -11.47 -14.02 11.91
N GLU A 609 -12.05 -13.91 10.72
CA GLU A 609 -11.66 -14.71 9.54
C GLU A 609 -10.49 -14.11 8.73
N GLY A 610 -10.13 -12.85 8.97
CA GLY A 610 -9.01 -12.17 8.30
C GLY A 610 -9.19 -10.67 8.09
N LEU A 611 -8.15 -10.03 7.55
CA LEU A 611 -8.07 -8.56 7.39
C LEU A 611 -8.99 -7.99 6.29
N ASN A 612 -9.67 -8.85 5.54
CA ASN A 612 -10.54 -8.40 4.45
C ASN A 612 -11.83 -7.80 5.01
N GLY A 613 -12.11 -6.55 4.65
CA GLY A 613 -13.39 -5.91 4.88
C GLY A 613 -13.75 -5.61 6.34
N TYR A 614 -12.79 -5.61 7.28
CA TYR A 614 -13.10 -5.36 8.70
C TYR A 614 -13.37 -3.89 9.02
N LYS A 615 -12.72 -2.96 8.30
CA LYS A 615 -12.89 -1.51 8.50
C LYS A 615 -14.35 -1.10 8.29
N GLU A 616 -15.01 -1.71 7.31
CA GLU A 616 -16.41 -1.50 6.97
C GLU A 616 -17.37 -2.06 8.03
N ARG A 617 -16.92 -3.03 8.85
CA ARG A 617 -17.69 -3.59 9.98
C ARG A 617 -17.60 -2.72 11.24
N GLU A 618 -16.51 -1.97 11.39
CA GLU A 618 -16.29 -1.06 12.53
C GLU A 618 -17.06 0.25 12.44
N VAL A 619 -17.76 0.50 11.34
CA VAL A 619 -18.63 1.66 11.15
C VAL A 619 -20.06 1.19 10.94
N TYR A 620 -21.03 2.04 11.22
CA TYR A 620 -22.42 1.73 10.92
C TYR A 620 -22.64 1.83 9.40
N LYS A 621 -23.21 0.78 8.79
CA LYS A 621 -23.52 0.78 7.36
C LYS A 621 -24.58 1.83 7.04
N SER A 622 -24.43 2.51 5.90
CA SER A 622 -25.44 3.41 5.34
C SER A 622 -25.84 4.57 6.26
N VAL A 623 -24.89 5.11 7.05
CA VAL A 623 -25.12 6.30 7.86
C VAL A 623 -24.85 7.59 7.09
N PRO A 624 -25.57 8.67 7.39
CA PRO A 624 -25.27 9.99 6.82
C PRO A 624 -23.87 10.50 7.21
N GLU A 625 -23.31 11.37 6.37
CA GLU A 625 -22.01 12.01 6.63
C GLU A 625 -22.02 12.84 7.94
N PRO A 626 -20.89 12.87 8.68
CA PRO A 626 -20.71 13.73 9.84
C PRO A 626 -20.59 15.20 9.44
N ASP A 627 -20.83 16.09 10.40
CA ASP A 627 -20.81 17.54 10.21
C ASP A 627 -19.37 18.10 10.34
N ARG A 628 -18.43 17.57 9.55
CA ARG A 628 -16.98 17.80 9.71
C ARG A 628 -16.61 19.29 9.80
N SER A 629 -17.13 20.11 8.88
CA SER A 629 -16.82 21.54 8.82
C SER A 629 -17.35 22.35 10.02
N GLU A 630 -18.46 21.92 10.61
CA GLU A 630 -19.04 22.58 11.79
C GLU A 630 -18.34 22.11 13.06
N LEU A 631 -18.03 20.82 13.16
CA LEU A 631 -17.22 20.26 14.25
C LEU A 631 -15.83 20.91 14.32
N ALA A 632 -15.21 21.20 13.16
CA ALA A 632 -13.91 21.87 13.10
C ALA A 632 -13.87 23.22 13.84
N GLN A 633 -15.02 23.90 13.99
CA GLN A 633 -15.11 25.19 14.70
C GLN A 633 -14.91 25.07 16.22
N PHE A 634 -14.97 23.86 16.76
CA PHE A 634 -14.72 23.56 18.17
C PHE A 634 -13.26 23.21 18.45
N HIS A 635 -12.46 22.93 17.41
CA HIS A 635 -11.05 22.54 17.58
C HIS A 635 -10.27 23.61 18.35
N ASN A 636 -9.73 23.23 19.51
CA ASN A 636 -9.00 24.11 20.44
C ASN A 636 -9.72 25.42 20.82
N ARG A 637 -11.05 25.48 20.69
CA ARG A 637 -11.84 26.68 21.02
C ARG A 637 -11.73 27.07 22.50
N TYR A 638 -11.49 26.09 23.37
CA TYR A 638 -11.42 26.25 24.82
C TYR A 638 -10.01 25.93 25.36
N LEU A 639 -8.98 26.20 24.55
CA LEU A 639 -7.59 25.93 24.90
C LEU A 639 -7.21 26.53 26.25
N GLY A 640 -6.66 25.72 27.15
CA GLY A 640 -6.21 26.15 28.48
C GLY A 640 -7.30 26.31 29.53
N LYS A 641 -8.57 26.05 29.19
CA LYS A 641 -9.69 26.05 30.14
C LYS A 641 -9.87 24.68 30.78
N ARG A 642 -10.59 24.65 31.91
CA ARG A 642 -11.10 23.41 32.51
C ARG A 642 -12.55 23.17 32.12
N CYS A 643 -12.98 21.92 32.19
CA CYS A 643 -14.39 21.55 32.08
C CYS A 643 -14.77 20.42 33.03
N PHE A 644 -16.08 20.26 33.22
CA PHE A 644 -16.68 19.19 34.01
C PHE A 644 -17.43 18.24 33.09
N ILE A 645 -17.29 16.93 33.30
CA ILE A 645 -18.13 15.91 32.66
C ILE A 645 -19.04 15.31 33.72
N ILE A 646 -20.34 15.52 33.53
CA ILE A 646 -21.38 15.12 34.46
C ILE A 646 -21.95 13.78 34.02
N GLY A 647 -21.67 12.75 34.82
CA GLY A 647 -22.23 11.42 34.70
C GLY A 647 -23.62 11.33 35.32
N ASN A 648 -24.23 10.16 35.24
CA ASN A 648 -25.61 9.94 35.67
C ASN A 648 -25.72 9.04 36.91
N GLY A 649 -24.63 8.79 37.63
CA GLY A 649 -24.64 7.94 38.82
C GLY A 649 -25.36 8.57 40.02
N PRO A 650 -25.73 7.77 41.05
CA PRO A 650 -26.54 8.23 42.17
C PRO A 650 -25.90 9.35 43.01
N SER A 651 -24.56 9.36 43.10
CA SER A 651 -23.82 10.42 43.80
C SER A 651 -24.07 11.83 43.26
N LEU A 652 -24.57 11.97 42.03
CA LEU A 652 -24.91 13.28 41.47
C LEU A 652 -25.92 14.04 42.35
N ASN A 653 -26.79 13.34 43.07
CA ASN A 653 -27.73 13.97 44.02
C ASN A 653 -27.07 14.59 45.25
N LYS A 654 -25.77 14.34 45.46
CA LYS A 654 -24.96 14.94 46.54
C LYS A 654 -24.12 16.14 46.07
N HIS A 655 -24.15 16.48 44.78
CA HIS A 655 -23.38 17.60 44.23
C HIS A 655 -24.28 18.84 44.11
N ASP A 656 -23.80 19.98 44.57
CA ASP A 656 -24.43 21.28 44.34
C ASP A 656 -24.05 21.82 42.95
N LEU A 657 -24.91 21.59 41.95
CA LEU A 657 -24.65 21.99 40.56
C LEU A 657 -24.61 23.50 40.34
N SER A 658 -25.10 24.32 41.29
CA SER A 658 -25.02 25.79 41.17
C SER A 658 -23.57 26.29 41.16
N LEU A 659 -22.64 25.52 41.72
CA LEU A 659 -21.21 25.84 41.69
C LEU A 659 -20.58 25.76 40.30
N LEU A 660 -21.27 25.16 39.33
CA LEU A 660 -20.82 25.04 37.93
C LEU A 660 -21.34 26.15 37.02
N GLU A 661 -22.07 27.15 37.52
CA GLU A 661 -22.67 28.22 36.67
C GLU A 661 -21.64 29.00 35.84
N ASN A 662 -20.38 29.07 36.29
CA ASN A 662 -19.27 29.74 35.60
C ASN A 662 -18.25 28.77 35.00
N GLU A 663 -18.59 27.48 34.92
CA GLU A 663 -17.72 26.41 34.43
C GLU A 663 -18.30 25.77 33.19
N TYR A 664 -17.43 25.33 32.27
CA TYR A 664 -17.87 24.56 31.10
C TYR A 664 -18.27 23.15 31.51
N ALA A 665 -19.46 22.69 31.13
CA ALA A 665 -19.94 21.37 31.50
C ALA A 665 -20.52 20.55 30.34
N PHE A 666 -20.21 19.24 30.38
CA PHE A 666 -20.84 18.23 29.55
C PHE A 666 -21.90 17.47 30.36
N GLY A 667 -23.13 17.37 29.83
CA GLY A 667 -24.16 16.47 30.35
C GLY A 667 -24.44 15.35 29.36
N VAL A 668 -24.81 14.17 29.87
CA VAL A 668 -24.98 12.96 29.05
C VAL A 668 -26.36 12.35 29.15
N ASN A 669 -26.83 11.75 28.06
CA ASN A 669 -28.02 10.89 28.05
C ASN A 669 -29.22 11.56 28.74
N SER A 670 -29.84 10.96 29.75
CA SER A 670 -31.07 11.51 30.35
C SER A 670 -30.87 12.64 31.37
N PHE A 671 -29.82 13.46 31.21
CA PHE A 671 -29.51 14.59 32.09
C PHE A 671 -30.67 15.60 32.23
N TYR A 672 -31.58 15.67 31.26
CA TYR A 672 -32.78 16.52 31.32
C TYR A 672 -33.66 16.29 32.57
N TYR A 673 -33.62 15.12 33.21
CA TYR A 673 -34.27 14.92 34.52
C TYR A 673 -33.64 15.82 35.58
N LYS A 674 -32.30 15.91 35.62
CA LYS A 674 -31.59 16.74 36.59
C LYS A 674 -31.79 18.22 36.33
N THR A 675 -31.89 18.63 35.07
CA THR A 675 -32.24 20.00 34.71
C THR A 675 -33.64 20.39 35.19
N ARG A 676 -34.64 19.50 35.08
CA ARG A 676 -35.98 19.78 35.63
C ARG A 676 -35.98 19.94 37.14
N GLU A 677 -35.14 19.17 37.83
CA GLU A 677 -35.03 19.20 39.30
C GLU A 677 -34.27 20.44 39.80
N SER A 678 -33.12 20.75 39.19
CA SER A 678 -32.17 21.75 39.70
C SER A 678 -32.19 23.09 38.95
N GLY A 679 -32.76 23.13 37.75
CA GLY A 679 -32.66 24.27 36.83
C GLY A 679 -31.32 24.36 36.07
N TYR A 680 -30.28 23.62 36.49
CA TYR A 680 -28.96 23.66 35.87
C TYR A 680 -28.93 23.04 34.46
N ARG A 681 -28.21 23.67 33.54
CA ARG A 681 -28.03 23.21 32.16
C ARG A 681 -26.54 23.17 31.79
N PRO A 682 -26.06 22.07 31.18
CA PRO A 682 -24.70 21.98 30.68
C PRO A 682 -24.57 22.70 29.33
N ASP A 683 -23.37 23.16 29.00
CA ASP A 683 -23.06 23.77 27.70
C ASP A 683 -23.12 22.75 26.56
N PHE A 684 -22.59 21.55 26.83
CA PHE A 684 -22.45 20.48 25.86
C PHE A 684 -23.31 19.29 26.28
N TYR A 685 -24.28 18.92 25.46
CA TYR A 685 -25.15 17.78 25.70
C TYR A 685 -24.85 16.65 24.72
N VAL A 686 -24.55 15.45 25.24
CA VAL A 686 -24.11 14.31 24.41
C VAL A 686 -24.98 13.08 24.67
N VAL A 687 -25.50 12.47 23.60
CA VAL A 687 -26.23 11.20 23.69
C VAL A 687 -25.61 10.20 22.74
N GLU A 688 -25.06 9.12 23.29
CA GLU A 688 -24.51 8.00 22.52
C GLU A 688 -25.32 6.71 22.71
N ASP A 689 -25.91 6.48 23.88
CA ASP A 689 -26.58 5.20 24.15
C ASP A 689 -27.87 5.03 23.34
N SER A 690 -27.92 3.94 22.56
CA SER A 690 -29.03 3.61 21.68
C SER A 690 -30.36 3.32 22.39
N SER A 691 -30.33 2.74 23.59
CA SER A 691 -31.55 2.47 24.36
C SER A 691 -32.12 3.78 24.91
N VAL A 692 -31.26 4.65 25.46
CA VAL A 692 -31.65 6.00 25.89
C VAL A 692 -32.25 6.79 24.74
N MET A 693 -31.59 6.80 23.58
CA MET A 693 -32.05 7.53 22.40
C MET A 693 -33.41 7.03 21.91
N LYS A 694 -33.61 5.71 21.86
CA LYS A 694 -34.87 5.10 21.40
C LYS A 694 -36.02 5.36 22.36
N GLU A 695 -35.82 5.21 23.66
CA GLU A 695 -36.88 5.26 24.66
C GLU A 695 -37.26 6.69 25.07
N ASN A 696 -36.36 7.66 24.86
CA ASN A 696 -36.58 9.05 25.31
C ASN A 696 -36.46 10.08 24.16
N ILE A 697 -36.72 9.68 22.92
CA ILE A 697 -36.47 10.53 21.75
C ILE A 697 -37.16 11.90 21.82
N GLU A 698 -38.41 11.96 22.28
CA GLU A 698 -39.16 13.22 22.36
C GLU A 698 -38.58 14.16 23.43
N GLU A 699 -38.17 13.61 24.57
CA GLU A 699 -37.47 14.37 25.62
C GLU A 699 -36.13 14.91 25.12
N ILE A 700 -35.35 14.08 24.41
CA ILE A 700 -34.04 14.47 23.87
C ILE A 700 -34.19 15.57 22.82
N ARG A 701 -35.21 15.50 21.96
CA ARG A 701 -35.52 16.54 20.97
C ARG A 701 -35.93 17.86 21.64
N ALA A 702 -36.77 17.78 22.66
CA ALA A 702 -37.29 18.95 23.38
C ALA A 702 -36.27 19.60 24.32
N TYR A 703 -35.26 18.86 24.76
CA TYR A 703 -34.29 19.35 25.72
C TYR A 703 -33.44 20.48 25.15
N ASP A 704 -33.41 21.64 25.82
CA ASP A 704 -32.63 22.80 25.39
C ASP A 704 -31.22 22.82 26.01
N ALA A 705 -30.20 22.99 25.16
CA ALA A 705 -28.79 23.09 25.54
C ALA A 705 -28.02 23.91 24.49
N PRO A 706 -26.98 24.68 24.86
CA PRO A 706 -26.23 25.51 23.92
C PRO A 706 -25.61 24.74 22.75
N PHE A 707 -25.10 23.53 22.99
CA PHE A 707 -24.56 22.64 21.97
C PHE A 707 -24.96 21.18 22.23
N LYS A 708 -25.36 20.46 21.18
CA LYS A 708 -25.78 19.06 21.25
C LYS A 708 -24.95 18.21 20.29
N PHE A 709 -24.39 17.10 20.75
CA PHE A 709 -23.58 16.19 19.95
C PHE A 709 -24.16 14.78 19.91
N PHE A 710 -24.25 14.22 18.71
CA PHE A 710 -24.82 12.90 18.48
C PHE A 710 -24.00 12.10 17.45
N PRO A 711 -23.90 10.77 17.57
CA PRO A 711 -23.42 9.93 16.48
C PRO A 711 -24.26 10.09 15.20
N THR A 712 -23.65 9.96 14.02
CA THR A 712 -24.32 10.07 12.70
C THR A 712 -25.52 9.14 12.52
N ILE A 713 -25.54 7.98 13.20
CA ILE A 713 -26.70 7.06 13.23
C ILE A 713 -28.00 7.72 13.71
N TYR A 714 -27.92 8.84 14.44
CA TYR A 714 -29.07 9.53 14.99
C TYR A 714 -29.55 10.71 14.16
N LYS A 715 -28.94 11.00 13.00
CA LYS A 715 -29.32 12.13 12.14
C LYS A 715 -30.76 12.06 11.63
N ASN A 716 -31.31 10.85 11.48
CA ASN A 716 -32.72 10.62 11.12
C ASN A 716 -33.66 10.66 12.33
N LEU A 717 -33.13 10.60 13.56
CA LEU A 717 -33.91 10.60 14.79
C LEU A 717 -33.97 11.99 15.42
N HIS A 718 -32.91 12.79 15.35
CA HIS A 718 -32.88 14.14 15.89
C HIS A 718 -32.81 15.17 14.76
N PRO A 719 -33.71 16.17 14.72
CA PRO A 719 -33.67 17.20 13.69
C PRO A 719 -32.38 18.01 13.79
N LYS A 720 -31.85 18.42 12.63
CA LYS A 720 -30.72 19.34 12.57
C LYS A 720 -31.17 20.75 12.94
N SER A 721 -30.43 21.39 13.84
CA SER A 721 -30.58 22.79 14.26
C SER A 721 -29.20 23.44 14.34
N ALA A 722 -29.14 24.77 14.50
CA ALA A 722 -27.88 25.52 14.55
C ALA A 722 -26.91 25.08 15.68
N ASN A 723 -27.45 24.49 16.75
CA ASN A 723 -26.70 23.98 17.90
C ASN A 723 -26.54 22.45 17.92
N THR A 724 -26.96 21.72 16.88
CA THR A 724 -26.88 20.25 16.84
C THR A 724 -25.76 19.82 15.91
N PHE A 725 -24.88 18.91 16.34
CA PHE A 725 -23.73 18.44 15.56
C PHE A 725 -23.66 16.91 15.54
N PHE A 726 -23.40 16.34 14.37
CA PHE A 726 -23.29 14.90 14.16
C PHE A 726 -21.85 14.46 13.91
N PHE A 727 -21.32 13.52 14.70
CA PHE A 727 -19.96 12.98 14.56
C PHE A 727 -19.96 11.51 14.11
N GLU A 728 -18.90 11.11 13.42
CA GLU A 728 -18.70 9.71 13.04
C GLU A 728 -18.20 8.91 14.23
N MET A 729 -18.90 7.83 14.57
CA MET A 729 -18.55 6.96 15.68
C MET A 729 -18.08 5.61 15.16
N ASN A 730 -16.84 5.23 15.49
CA ASN A 730 -16.33 3.89 15.23
C ASN A 730 -16.72 2.96 16.38
N ARG A 731 -17.31 1.82 16.01
CA ARG A 731 -17.87 0.78 16.88
C ARG A 731 -17.05 -0.50 16.94
N GLY A 732 -15.80 -0.48 16.46
CA GLY A 732 -14.91 -1.65 16.45
C GLY A 732 -14.69 -2.26 17.83
N PHE A 733 -14.70 -1.45 18.90
CA PHE A 733 -14.64 -1.92 20.28
C PHE A 733 -15.82 -2.86 20.64
N TYR A 734 -16.97 -2.71 19.99
CA TYR A 734 -18.16 -3.55 20.17
C TYR A 734 -18.32 -4.64 19.10
N GLU A 735 -17.52 -4.62 18.02
CA GLU A 735 -17.65 -5.54 16.89
C GLU A 735 -16.81 -6.80 17.11
N LYS A 736 -17.48 -7.93 17.41
CA LYS A 736 -16.81 -9.20 17.74
C LYS A 736 -15.89 -9.72 16.64
N THR A 737 -16.24 -9.47 15.38
CA THR A 737 -15.47 -9.90 14.21
C THR A 737 -14.38 -8.91 13.79
N SER A 738 -14.16 -7.86 14.57
CA SER A 738 -13.11 -6.86 14.34
C SER A 738 -11.84 -7.25 15.11
N PRO A 739 -10.65 -7.05 14.53
CA PRO A 739 -9.39 -7.17 15.28
C PRO A 739 -9.28 -6.17 16.45
N ASN A 740 -10.17 -5.17 16.50
CA ASN A 740 -10.27 -4.16 17.55
C ASN A 740 -11.38 -4.44 18.57
N TYR A 741 -11.97 -5.65 18.59
CA TYR A 741 -12.95 -6.03 19.60
C TYR A 741 -12.37 -5.92 21.02
N ALA A 742 -13.01 -5.12 21.89
CA ALA A 742 -12.52 -4.82 23.24
C ALA A 742 -11.09 -4.20 23.31
N VAL A 743 -10.57 -3.64 22.21
CA VAL A 743 -9.28 -2.96 22.15
C VAL A 743 -9.50 -1.44 22.30
N PRO A 744 -9.11 -0.81 23.43
CA PRO A 744 -9.37 0.60 23.68
C PRO A 744 -8.61 1.48 22.69
N ARG A 745 -9.30 2.47 22.11
CA ARG A 745 -8.74 3.45 21.18
C ARG A 745 -9.24 4.84 21.55
N PHE A 746 -8.46 5.88 21.25
CA PHE A 746 -8.78 7.26 21.61
C PHE A 746 -8.58 8.17 20.41
N SER A 747 -9.55 9.03 20.12
CA SER A 747 -9.45 10.04 19.08
C SER A 747 -9.09 11.40 19.65
N THR A 748 -8.24 12.10 18.91
CA THR A 748 -7.85 13.49 19.16
C THR A 748 -8.51 14.46 18.18
N ASP A 749 -9.19 13.95 17.14
CA ASP A 749 -9.83 14.72 16.09
C ASP A 749 -11.28 14.24 15.89
N ALA A 750 -12.22 15.03 16.42
CA ALA A 750 -13.65 14.74 16.30
C ALA A 750 -14.19 15.00 14.88
N THR A 751 -13.43 15.67 14.01
CA THR A 751 -13.81 15.85 12.60
C THR A 751 -13.56 14.59 11.77
N ASP A 752 -12.69 13.69 12.23
CA ASP A 752 -12.40 12.40 11.60
C ASP A 752 -13.31 11.31 12.17
N VAL A 753 -13.11 10.95 13.45
CA VAL A 753 -13.78 9.82 14.09
C VAL A 753 -13.76 9.97 15.62
N LEU A 754 -14.76 9.44 16.32
CA LEU A 754 -14.72 9.20 17.77
C LEU A 754 -14.89 7.70 18.05
N TYR A 755 -14.10 7.14 18.97
CA TYR A 755 -14.18 5.71 19.31
C TYR A 755 -15.14 5.49 20.46
N CYS A 756 -16.05 4.50 20.33
CA CYS A 756 -16.86 4.07 21.45
C CYS A 756 -16.00 3.37 22.53
N GLY A 757 -16.45 3.40 23.78
CA GLY A 757 -15.64 2.88 24.90
C GLY A 757 -16.45 2.40 26.11
N GLN A 758 -17.60 1.76 25.86
CA GLN A 758 -18.54 1.22 26.87
C GLN A 758 -19.25 2.28 27.73
N SER A 759 -18.83 3.55 27.71
CA SER A 759 -19.49 4.68 28.38
C SER A 759 -19.55 5.92 27.48
N VAL A 760 -20.68 6.65 27.49
CA VAL A 760 -20.86 7.92 26.74
C VAL A 760 -19.84 8.98 27.17
N THR A 761 -19.43 8.96 28.43
CA THR A 761 -18.43 9.87 28.98
C THR A 761 -17.06 9.70 28.32
N TYR A 762 -16.79 8.56 27.70
CA TYR A 762 -15.58 8.34 26.90
C TYR A 762 -15.59 9.13 25.59
N ILE A 763 -16.77 9.36 24.99
CA ILE A 763 -16.94 10.29 23.87
C ILE A 763 -16.70 11.71 24.35
N ASN A 764 -17.24 12.08 25.52
CA ASN A 764 -17.01 13.43 26.09
C ASN A 764 -15.54 13.70 26.35
N LEU A 765 -14.76 12.72 26.83
CA LEU A 765 -13.33 12.87 27.04
C LEU A 765 -12.60 13.16 25.72
N GLN A 766 -12.97 12.48 24.63
CA GLN A 766 -12.39 12.74 23.29
C GLN A 766 -12.81 14.12 22.75
N LEU A 767 -14.09 14.52 22.93
CA LEU A 767 -14.56 15.86 22.58
C LEU A 767 -13.86 16.95 23.38
N ALA A 768 -13.71 16.78 24.70
CA ALA A 768 -13.02 17.73 25.56
C ALA A 768 -11.54 17.89 25.16
N TYR A 769 -10.90 16.77 24.79
CA TYR A 769 -9.54 16.80 24.23
C TYR A 769 -9.48 17.61 22.94
N PHE A 770 -10.33 17.30 21.96
CA PHE A 770 -10.41 17.99 20.67
C PHE A 770 -10.70 19.50 20.83
N MET A 771 -11.52 19.85 21.82
CA MET A 771 -11.87 21.22 22.16
C MET A 771 -10.77 22.03 22.86
N GLY A 772 -9.69 21.36 23.30
CA GLY A 772 -8.52 22.00 23.89
C GLY A 772 -8.51 22.12 25.41
N PHE A 773 -9.46 21.52 26.13
CA PHE A 773 -9.50 21.59 27.59
C PHE A 773 -8.26 20.93 28.20
N THR A 774 -7.65 21.61 29.19
CA THR A 774 -6.42 21.15 29.85
C THR A 774 -6.70 20.32 31.10
N GLU A 775 -7.80 20.60 31.79
CA GLU A 775 -8.23 19.88 32.97
C GLU A 775 -9.69 19.44 32.82
N VAL A 776 -9.97 18.17 33.09
CA VAL A 776 -11.30 17.60 33.00
C VAL A 776 -11.69 16.97 34.34
N TYR A 777 -12.78 17.42 34.93
CA TYR A 777 -13.26 16.94 36.23
C TYR A 777 -14.51 16.09 36.05
N LEU A 778 -14.47 14.86 36.55
CA LEU A 778 -15.58 13.91 36.45
C LEU A 778 -16.44 13.96 37.72
N ILE A 779 -17.74 14.18 37.60
CA ILE A 779 -18.70 14.09 38.70
C ILE A 779 -19.84 13.13 38.34
N GLY A 780 -20.46 12.50 39.35
CA GLY A 780 -21.53 11.52 39.10
C GLY A 780 -21.06 10.22 38.44
N MET A 781 -19.80 9.81 38.67
CA MET A 781 -19.18 8.59 38.12
C MET A 781 -18.98 7.52 39.21
N ASP A 782 -20.07 7.01 39.77
CA ASP A 782 -20.04 6.12 40.94
C ASP A 782 -19.28 4.80 40.69
N PHE A 783 -19.28 4.26 39.46
CA PHE A 783 -18.59 3.00 39.12
C PHE A 783 -19.01 1.81 40.00
N ASP A 784 -20.24 1.85 40.49
CA ASP A 784 -20.83 0.84 41.39
C ASP A 784 -22.25 0.54 40.92
N TYR A 785 -22.47 -0.65 40.38
CA TYR A 785 -23.74 -1.05 39.77
C TYR A 785 -24.30 -2.29 40.46
N VAL A 786 -25.59 -2.24 40.77
CA VAL A 786 -26.37 -3.36 41.29
C VAL A 786 -27.33 -3.80 40.19
N ILE A 787 -27.21 -5.06 39.75
CA ILE A 787 -28.18 -5.65 38.80
C ILE A 787 -29.21 -6.45 39.63
N PRO A 788 -30.47 -5.99 39.74
CA PRO A 788 -31.48 -6.72 40.50
C PRO A 788 -31.78 -8.08 39.86
N ILE A 789 -31.92 -9.13 40.69
CA ILE A 789 -32.15 -10.52 40.24
C ILE A 789 -33.47 -10.65 39.45
N SER A 790 -34.43 -9.77 39.70
CA SER A 790 -35.76 -9.78 39.05
C SER A 790 -35.72 -9.33 37.59
N HIS A 791 -34.68 -8.62 37.15
CA HIS A 791 -34.58 -8.09 35.79
C HIS A 791 -34.41 -9.21 34.75
N LYS A 792 -35.13 -9.08 33.62
CA LYS A 792 -35.01 -10.04 32.52
C LYS A 792 -33.78 -9.70 31.67
N ARG A 793 -32.92 -10.69 31.40
CA ARG A 793 -31.71 -10.53 30.58
C ARG A 793 -31.87 -11.19 29.21
N THR A 794 -31.47 -10.49 28.15
CA THR A 794 -31.34 -11.02 26.79
C THR A 794 -30.01 -10.54 26.20
N GLY A 795 -29.00 -11.42 26.19
CA GLY A 795 -27.64 -11.05 25.84
C GLY A 795 -27.06 -10.00 26.80
N ASP A 796 -26.65 -8.85 26.25
CA ASP A 796 -26.13 -7.69 26.99
C ASP A 796 -27.22 -6.69 27.42
N VAL A 797 -28.49 -6.93 27.07
CA VAL A 797 -29.62 -6.04 27.37
C VAL A 797 -30.42 -6.56 28.58
N LEU A 798 -30.74 -5.67 29.50
CA LEU A 798 -31.53 -5.90 30.71
C LEU A 798 -32.84 -5.10 30.62
N LEU A 799 -33.97 -5.74 30.92
CA LEU A 799 -35.28 -5.10 31.06
C LEU A 799 -35.60 -4.92 32.54
N SER A 800 -35.78 -3.67 32.96
CA SER A 800 -36.04 -3.31 34.35
C SER A 800 -37.50 -3.52 34.75
N ASP A 801 -37.72 -4.07 35.94
CA ASP A 801 -39.05 -4.24 36.56
C ASP A 801 -39.21 -3.50 37.90
N THR A 802 -38.20 -2.74 38.31
CA THR A 802 -38.18 -1.92 39.53
C THR A 802 -37.74 -0.49 39.23
N ASP A 803 -37.79 0.39 40.24
CA ASP A 803 -37.09 1.68 40.22
C ASP A 803 -35.58 1.48 40.01
N ASP A 804 -34.92 2.44 39.35
CA ASP A 804 -33.49 2.40 39.04
C ASP A 804 -32.64 2.84 40.24
N PRO A 805 -31.81 1.94 40.83
CA PRO A 805 -30.90 2.28 41.92
C PRO A 805 -29.52 2.77 41.43
N ASN A 806 -29.22 2.62 40.13
CA ASN A 806 -27.88 2.82 39.56
C ASN A 806 -27.69 4.20 38.95
N HIS A 807 -28.75 5.02 38.90
CA HIS A 807 -28.71 6.38 38.38
C HIS A 807 -29.35 7.36 39.36
N PHE A 808 -29.09 8.65 39.16
CA PHE A 808 -29.59 9.71 40.05
C PHE A 808 -31.12 9.84 40.10
N HIS A 809 -31.84 9.29 39.12
CA HIS A 809 -33.30 9.39 39.04
C HIS A 809 -33.94 8.01 38.91
N LYS A 810 -34.94 7.71 39.75
CA LYS A 810 -35.62 6.41 39.78
C LYS A 810 -36.22 5.97 38.44
N ASP A 811 -36.64 6.93 37.61
CA ASP A 811 -37.25 6.68 36.29
C ASP A 811 -36.22 6.67 35.14
N TYR A 812 -34.90 6.72 35.43
CA TYR A 812 -33.85 6.74 34.41
C TYR A 812 -33.87 5.46 33.57
N PHE A 813 -33.60 4.30 34.19
CA PHE A 813 -33.92 2.95 33.70
C PHE A 813 -34.90 2.23 34.62
N GLY A 814 -35.92 2.95 35.11
CA GLY A 814 -36.98 2.37 35.95
C GLY A 814 -37.86 1.36 35.22
N ALA A 815 -38.91 0.87 35.90
CA ALA A 815 -39.74 -0.22 35.42
C ALA A 815 -40.25 -0.01 33.97
N GLY A 816 -40.01 -1.00 33.11
CA GLY A 816 -40.40 -1.00 31.69
C GLY A 816 -39.33 -0.53 30.71
N LYS A 817 -38.19 -0.01 31.19
CA LYS A 817 -37.07 0.46 30.35
C LYS A 817 -35.97 -0.58 30.18
N THR A 818 -35.15 -0.40 29.14
CA THR A 818 -34.01 -1.27 28.87
C THR A 818 -32.67 -0.57 29.07
N TRP A 819 -31.70 -1.29 29.63
CA TRP A 819 -30.32 -0.83 29.78
C TRP A 819 -29.33 -1.93 29.43
N LYS A 820 -28.05 -1.57 29.29
CA LYS A 820 -26.98 -2.49 28.90
C LYS A 820 -26.12 -2.86 30.11
N ASP A 821 -25.62 -4.08 30.13
CA ASP A 821 -24.62 -4.52 31.10
C ASP A 821 -23.39 -3.56 31.06
N PRO A 822 -23.04 -2.90 32.18
CA PRO A 822 -22.05 -1.83 32.19
C PRO A 822 -20.63 -2.31 31.89
N LYS A 823 -20.29 -3.60 32.10
CA LYS A 823 -18.94 -4.17 31.84
C LYS A 823 -17.81 -3.25 32.31
N LEU A 824 -17.72 -3.05 33.63
CA LEU A 824 -16.82 -2.06 34.26
C LEU A 824 -15.34 -2.26 33.92
N ASP A 825 -14.92 -3.50 33.68
CA ASP A 825 -13.59 -3.85 33.17
C ASP A 825 -13.30 -3.12 31.84
N ARG A 826 -14.25 -3.11 30.90
CA ARG A 826 -14.12 -2.46 29.60
C ARG A 826 -14.15 -0.94 29.70
N VAL A 827 -14.99 -0.40 30.59
CA VAL A 827 -15.01 1.05 30.87
C VAL A 827 -13.66 1.48 31.44
N LEU A 828 -13.11 0.71 32.38
CA LEU A 828 -11.82 0.98 33.01
C LEU A 828 -10.67 0.94 31.99
N MET A 829 -10.67 -0.01 31.05
CA MET A 829 -9.66 -0.07 29.97
C MET A 829 -9.67 1.20 29.12
N ASN A 830 -10.85 1.69 28.72
CA ASN A 830 -10.99 2.93 27.96
C ASN A 830 -10.57 4.15 28.78
N TYR A 831 -10.96 4.24 30.05
CA TYR A 831 -10.52 5.34 30.92
C TYR A 831 -9.01 5.40 31.13
N LYS A 832 -8.33 4.24 31.22
CA LYS A 832 -6.86 4.17 31.22
C LYS A 832 -6.27 4.71 29.91
N MET A 833 -6.89 4.41 28.76
CA MET A 833 -6.48 4.94 27.47
C MET A 833 -6.69 6.47 27.37
N ALA A 834 -7.78 7.01 27.94
CA ALA A 834 -7.98 8.46 28.04
C ALA A 834 -6.95 9.13 28.96
N ASP A 835 -6.68 8.59 30.16
CA ASP A 835 -5.62 9.11 31.05
C ASP A 835 -4.27 9.14 30.32
N LEU A 836 -3.98 8.09 29.55
CA LEU A 836 -2.80 8.03 28.73
C LEU A 836 -2.75 9.17 27.70
N ALA A 837 -3.81 9.35 26.90
CA ALA A 837 -3.87 10.39 25.89
C ALA A 837 -3.76 11.81 26.47
N PHE A 838 -4.45 12.10 27.58
CA PHE A 838 -4.40 13.40 28.25
C PHE A 838 -3.01 13.67 28.85
N SER A 839 -2.47 12.71 29.60
CA SER A 839 -1.19 12.89 30.28
C SER A 839 0.00 13.04 29.32
N ALA A 840 -0.09 12.46 28.11
CA ALA A 840 0.93 12.56 27.06
C ALA A 840 1.29 14.00 26.71
N VAL A 841 0.30 14.90 26.77
CA VAL A 841 0.43 16.32 26.38
C VAL A 841 0.28 17.25 27.58
N GLY A 842 0.45 16.72 28.80
CA GLY A 842 0.39 17.49 30.04
C GLY A 842 -1.02 17.94 30.45
N ARG A 843 -2.07 17.30 29.93
CA ARG A 843 -3.46 17.52 30.34
C ARG A 843 -3.85 16.51 31.42
N LYS A 844 -4.92 16.81 32.18
CA LYS A 844 -5.30 16.02 33.36
C LYS A 844 -6.78 15.69 33.38
N ILE A 845 -7.09 14.50 33.89
CA ILE A 845 -8.44 14.05 34.23
C ILE A 845 -8.48 13.79 35.73
N TYR A 846 -9.46 14.35 36.42
CA TYR A 846 -9.66 14.23 37.86
C TYR A 846 -11.01 13.61 38.16
N ASN A 847 -11.08 12.82 39.24
CA ASN A 847 -12.34 12.37 39.80
C ASN A 847 -12.80 13.32 40.92
N ALA A 848 -13.84 14.11 40.67
CA ALA A 848 -14.47 14.99 41.65
C ALA A 848 -15.80 14.41 42.19
N THR A 849 -16.10 13.14 41.91
CA THR A 849 -17.33 12.47 42.34
C THR A 849 -17.35 12.30 43.87
N VAL A 850 -18.43 12.73 44.53
CA VAL A 850 -18.67 12.44 45.95
C VAL A 850 -18.87 10.92 46.18
N GLY A 851 -17.81 10.23 46.61
CA GLY A 851 -17.80 8.78 46.83
C GLY A 851 -17.54 7.97 45.55
N GLY A 852 -18.19 6.81 45.41
CA GLY A 852 -18.00 5.89 44.28
C GLY A 852 -16.71 5.07 44.36
N LYS A 853 -16.49 4.23 43.34
CA LYS A 853 -15.38 3.26 43.21
C LYS A 853 -14.45 3.53 42.03
N LEU A 854 -14.58 4.69 41.37
CA LEU A 854 -13.70 5.08 40.27
C LEU A 854 -12.36 5.59 40.79
N GLU A 855 -11.33 4.74 40.82
CA GLU A 855 -10.02 5.07 41.40
C GLU A 855 -8.89 5.19 40.35
N VAL A 856 -9.23 5.21 39.05
CA VAL A 856 -8.22 5.33 37.98
C VAL A 856 -7.68 6.75 37.81
N PHE A 857 -8.44 7.75 38.24
CA PHE A 857 -8.09 9.18 38.15
C PHE A 857 -7.86 9.75 39.55
N ASP A 858 -6.96 10.73 39.65
CA ASP A 858 -6.68 11.41 40.92
C ASP A 858 -7.96 12.07 41.46
N ARG A 859 -8.26 11.81 42.74
CA ARG A 859 -9.48 12.28 43.38
C ARG A 859 -9.30 13.67 43.98
N VAL A 860 -10.26 14.55 43.75
CA VAL A 860 -10.29 15.92 44.30
C VAL A 860 -11.64 16.20 44.97
N ASP A 861 -11.64 17.08 45.98
CA ASP A 861 -12.88 17.48 46.66
C ASP A 861 -13.61 18.55 45.84
N TYR A 862 -14.86 18.27 45.47
CA TYR A 862 -15.68 19.12 44.60
C TYR A 862 -15.97 20.51 45.19
N GLU A 863 -16.36 20.56 46.47
CA GLU A 863 -16.75 21.80 47.14
C GLU A 863 -15.54 22.71 47.35
N THR A 864 -14.41 22.16 47.81
CA THR A 864 -13.17 22.91 48.01
C THR A 864 -12.61 23.45 46.69
N LEU A 865 -12.71 22.66 45.61
CA LEU A 865 -12.26 23.04 44.27
C LEU A 865 -13.01 24.28 43.73
N LEU A 866 -14.30 24.42 44.03
CA LEU A 866 -15.16 25.48 43.48
C LEU A 866 -15.40 26.65 44.44
N ARG A 867 -15.26 26.45 45.76
CA ARG A 867 -15.46 27.51 46.77
C ARG A 867 -14.19 28.27 47.16
N SER A 868 -13.02 27.86 46.71
CA SER A 868 -11.77 28.59 46.96
C SER A 868 -11.68 29.84 46.05
N SER A 869 -12.34 30.93 46.47
CA SER A 869 -12.33 32.22 45.80
C SER A 869 -11.08 33.04 46.15
N ASP A 870 -9.98 32.79 45.45
CA ASP A 870 -8.85 33.72 45.32
C ASP A 870 -8.30 33.71 43.88
N PHE A 871 -9.11 34.15 42.90
CA PHE A 871 -8.61 34.76 41.67
C PHE A 871 -9.67 35.72 41.10
N SER A 872 -9.62 36.96 41.59
CA SER A 872 -10.24 38.11 40.93
C SER A 872 -9.43 38.46 39.68
N GLY A 873 -10.04 38.32 38.50
CA GLY A 873 -9.50 38.83 37.24
C GLY A 873 -10.65 39.11 36.28
N GLU A 874 -10.87 40.40 36.00
CA GLU A 874 -11.97 40.97 35.25
C GLU A 874 -12.33 40.23 33.95
N VAL A 875 -13.63 40.15 33.67
CA VAL A 875 -14.21 39.74 32.37
C VAL A 875 -14.19 40.96 31.43
N PRO A 876 -13.41 40.99 30.34
CA PRO A 876 -13.55 42.01 29.33
C PRO A 876 -14.59 41.57 28.30
N LEU A 877 -15.66 42.36 28.20
CA LEU A 877 -16.58 42.39 27.06
C LEU A 877 -15.80 42.62 25.76
N PHE A 878 -15.74 41.61 24.87
CA PHE A 878 -15.17 41.81 23.53
C PHE A 878 -16.24 42.26 22.53
N LYS A 879 -16.08 43.50 22.03
CA LYS A 879 -16.64 43.97 20.76
C LYS A 879 -15.78 43.45 19.59
N PRO A 880 -16.38 43.25 18.40
CA PRO A 880 -15.67 42.69 17.25
C PRO A 880 -14.89 43.79 16.51
N ASN A 881 -13.58 43.60 16.30
CA ASN A 881 -12.94 43.76 14.99
C ASN A 881 -11.40 43.66 15.01
N SER A 882 -10.92 43.23 13.84
CA SER A 882 -9.60 43.45 13.22
C SER A 882 -8.44 42.54 13.61
N ALA A 883 -7.89 41.94 12.56
CA ALA A 883 -6.66 41.19 12.53
C ALA A 883 -5.50 41.99 13.12
N HIS A 884 -4.85 41.44 14.15
CA HIS A 884 -3.44 41.71 14.43
C HIS A 884 -2.81 40.47 15.09
N THR A 885 -1.72 40.04 14.45
CA THR A 885 -0.63 39.19 14.94
C THR A 885 -0.36 39.32 16.44
N LEU A 886 -0.32 38.18 17.14
CA LEU A 886 0.03 38.13 18.56
C LEU A 886 1.55 38.16 18.79
N PRO A 887 2.02 38.86 19.84
CA PRO A 887 3.42 38.88 20.26
C PRO A 887 3.79 37.61 21.04
N ASN A 888 5.00 37.11 20.78
CA ASN A 888 5.70 36.17 21.65
C ASN A 888 6.05 36.84 22.99
N SER A 889 5.45 36.42 24.11
CA SER A 889 6.11 36.47 25.42
C SER A 889 5.32 35.71 26.49
N HIS A 890 6.05 34.94 27.30
CA HIS A 890 5.66 34.13 28.48
C HIS A 890 5.21 32.69 28.26
N LEU A 891 6.09 31.91 27.60
CA LEU A 891 6.52 30.61 28.09
C LEU A 891 8.03 30.72 28.37
N GLU A 892 8.40 31.42 29.43
CA GLU A 892 9.78 31.37 29.93
C GLU A 892 9.89 30.15 30.85
N GLY A 893 10.59 29.12 30.36
CA GLY A 893 10.92 27.93 31.14
C GLY A 893 11.00 26.59 30.39
N ALA A 894 10.80 26.54 29.07
CA ALA A 894 11.07 25.33 28.29
C ALA A 894 12.12 25.65 27.23
N GLU A 895 13.34 25.12 27.41
CA GLU A 895 14.34 25.10 26.35
C GLU A 895 13.76 24.36 25.14
N ARG A 896 13.57 25.07 24.02
CA ARG A 896 13.28 24.43 22.73
C ARG A 896 14.39 23.44 22.43
N GLY A 897 14.06 22.15 22.44
CA GLY A 897 15.01 21.05 22.27
C GLY A 897 15.26 20.20 23.53
N SER A 898 14.53 20.41 24.62
CA SER A 898 14.62 19.55 25.81
C SER A 898 14.11 18.12 25.52
N ALA A 899 14.69 17.12 26.19
CA ALA A 899 14.26 15.72 26.08
C ALA A 899 12.77 15.50 26.38
N SER A 900 12.18 16.33 27.24
CA SER A 900 10.74 16.32 27.57
C SER A 900 9.88 16.73 26.38
N GLU A 901 10.30 17.73 25.59
CA GLU A 901 9.58 18.21 24.40
C GLU A 901 9.68 17.21 23.24
N THR A 902 10.86 16.62 23.02
CA THR A 902 11.07 15.52 22.05
C THR A 902 10.16 14.33 22.36
N LEU A 903 10.05 13.95 23.63
CA LEU A 903 9.19 12.84 24.05
C LEU A 903 7.69 13.16 23.92
N ARG A 904 7.26 14.39 24.21
CA ARG A 904 5.88 14.84 23.95
C ARG A 904 5.55 14.84 22.47
N GLN A 905 6.48 15.27 21.63
CA GLN A 905 6.33 15.24 20.18
C GLN A 905 6.22 13.81 19.65
N ILE A 906 7.08 12.89 20.11
CA ILE A 906 7.00 11.45 19.77
C ILE A 906 5.66 10.85 20.23
N ALA A 907 5.22 11.13 21.46
CA ALA A 907 3.95 10.63 21.99
C ALA A 907 2.76 11.17 21.20
N SER A 908 2.76 12.46 20.87
CA SER A 908 1.77 13.10 20.01
C SER A 908 1.76 12.47 18.62
N GLU A 909 2.91 12.28 17.98
CA GLU A 909 3.00 11.66 16.65
C GLU A 909 2.51 10.20 16.63
N LEU A 910 2.70 9.45 17.73
CA LEU A 910 2.20 8.08 17.87
C LEU A 910 0.67 8.00 18.10
N LEU A 911 0.08 9.03 18.73
CA LEU A 911 -1.35 9.09 19.02
C LEU A 911 -2.19 9.72 17.89
N LEU A 912 -1.59 10.50 17.00
CA LEU A 912 -2.30 11.29 15.98
C LEU A 912 -2.53 10.58 14.63
N HIS A 913 -1.89 9.44 14.33
CA HIS A 913 -1.99 8.80 13.01
C HIS A 913 -2.06 7.26 13.03
N PRO A 914 -3.27 6.66 13.10
CA PRO A 914 -3.44 5.20 13.10
C PRO A 914 -2.92 4.51 11.83
N ASN A 915 -2.95 5.19 10.68
CA ASN A 915 -2.59 4.61 9.37
C ASN A 915 -1.08 4.65 9.04
N THR A 916 -0.23 5.28 9.87
CA THR A 916 1.24 5.34 9.63
C THR A 916 2.06 4.59 10.69
N THR A 917 1.42 4.04 11.72
CA THR A 917 2.09 3.42 12.88
C THR A 917 2.89 2.16 12.55
N SER A 918 2.50 1.38 11.52
CA SER A 918 3.23 0.15 11.16
C SER A 918 4.66 0.40 10.65
N ASN A 919 4.96 1.56 10.06
CA ASN A 919 6.29 1.85 9.51
C ASN A 919 7.28 2.44 10.53
N ARG A 920 6.84 2.83 11.74
CA ARG A 920 7.73 3.47 12.74
C ARG A 920 8.12 2.58 13.92
N ILE A 921 7.30 1.57 14.26
CA ILE A 921 7.59 0.65 15.38
C ILE A 921 8.60 -0.44 14.95
N LEU A 922 8.63 -0.82 13.67
CA LEU A 922 9.43 -1.93 13.16
C LEU A 922 10.93 -1.62 12.90
N ASN A 923 11.37 -0.37 13.00
CA ASN A 923 12.75 0.01 12.63
C ASN A 923 13.76 0.05 13.80
N GLY A 924 13.40 -0.32 15.04
CA GLY A 924 14.34 -0.43 16.17
C GLY A 924 14.92 0.90 16.71
N ASP A 925 15.04 1.94 15.90
CA ASP A 925 15.61 3.26 16.26
C ASP A 925 14.78 4.07 17.27
N LEU A 926 13.47 3.85 17.30
CA LEU A 926 12.57 4.61 18.20
C LEU A 926 12.78 4.24 19.67
N LYS A 927 13.09 2.96 19.96
CA LYS A 927 13.27 2.46 21.34
C LYS A 927 14.49 3.09 22.00
N ALA A 928 15.63 3.07 21.31
CA ALA A 928 16.87 3.68 21.82
C ALA A 928 16.72 5.19 22.00
N THR A 929 16.02 5.86 21.07
CA THR A 929 15.73 7.31 21.15
C THR A 929 14.86 7.65 22.36
N VAL A 930 13.80 6.87 22.60
CA VAL A 930 12.90 7.04 23.75
C VAL A 930 13.60 6.73 25.07
N GLU A 931 14.37 5.64 25.16
CA GLU A 931 15.13 5.27 26.37
C GLU A 931 16.20 6.30 26.71
N THR A 932 16.91 6.82 25.70
CA THR A 932 17.92 7.88 25.86
C THR A 932 17.27 9.18 26.35
N ALA A 933 16.19 9.62 25.72
CA ALA A 933 15.47 10.82 26.14
C ALA A 933 14.88 10.67 27.55
N LEU A 934 14.32 9.52 27.92
CA LEU A 934 13.80 9.26 29.26
C LEU A 934 14.88 9.29 30.35
N SER A 935 16.11 8.86 30.04
CA SER A 935 17.23 8.90 30.98
C SER A 935 17.64 10.32 31.38
N GLN A 936 17.35 11.30 30.52
CA GLN A 936 17.71 12.71 30.69
C GLN A 936 16.59 13.53 31.36
N VAL A 937 15.41 12.95 31.55
CA VAL A 937 14.24 13.62 32.14
C VAL A 937 14.15 13.33 33.65
N PRO A 938 13.95 14.33 34.54
CA PRO A 938 13.85 14.12 35.99
C PRO A 938 12.74 13.14 36.41
N ALA A 939 12.92 12.44 37.53
CA ALA A 939 12.00 11.39 38.00
C ALA A 939 10.56 11.87 38.25
N GLY A 940 10.36 13.14 38.59
CA GLY A 940 9.04 13.75 38.82
C GLY A 940 8.43 14.45 37.59
N ASP A 941 9.09 14.40 36.43
CA ASP A 941 8.60 15.07 35.22
C ASP A 941 7.34 14.34 34.67
N PRO A 942 6.27 15.06 34.29
CA PRO A 942 5.05 14.49 33.76
C PRO A 942 5.24 13.52 32.59
N VAL A 943 6.24 13.76 31.74
CA VAL A 943 6.53 12.92 30.56
C VAL A 943 7.17 11.60 30.96
N ARG A 944 8.07 11.61 31.96
CA ARG A 944 8.65 10.37 32.49
C ARG A 944 7.60 9.54 33.23
N LEU A 945 6.72 10.18 33.98
CA LEU A 945 5.57 9.54 34.61
C LEU A 945 4.61 8.95 33.56
N HIS A 946 4.38 9.65 32.45
CA HIS A 946 3.57 9.15 31.33
C HIS A 946 4.17 7.87 30.71
N PHE A 947 5.47 7.83 30.40
CA PHE A 947 6.10 6.62 29.87
C PHE A 947 6.13 5.46 30.88
N GLN A 948 6.22 5.75 32.18
CA GLN A 948 6.04 4.73 33.22
C GLN A 948 4.61 4.19 33.23
N LYS A 949 3.59 5.05 33.08
CA LYS A 949 2.19 4.63 32.91
C LYS A 949 1.99 3.76 31.66
N VAL A 950 2.58 4.12 30.51
CA VAL A 950 2.57 3.29 29.29
C VAL A 950 3.17 1.90 29.58
N LYS A 951 4.36 1.87 30.19
CA LYS A 951 5.06 0.61 30.51
C LYS A 951 4.26 -0.25 31.48
N LEU A 952 3.64 0.37 32.49
CA LEU A 952 2.71 -0.28 33.41
C LEU A 952 1.48 -0.83 32.68
N HIS A 953 0.86 -0.05 31.80
CA HIS A 953 -0.29 -0.45 30.99
C HIS A 953 0.03 -1.66 30.10
N VAL A 954 1.17 -1.63 29.41
CA VAL A 954 1.65 -2.75 28.59
C VAL A 954 1.98 -3.98 29.45
N SER A 955 2.61 -3.80 30.61
CA SER A 955 2.95 -4.89 31.52
C SER A 955 1.75 -5.54 32.23
N HIS A 956 0.70 -4.77 32.54
CA HIS A 956 -0.53 -5.26 33.15
C HIS A 956 -1.48 -5.89 32.12
N ALA A 957 -1.32 -5.61 30.82
CA ALA A 957 -1.97 -6.36 29.75
C ALA A 957 -1.24 -7.71 29.46
N SER A 958 -0.06 -7.90 30.05
CA SER A 958 0.77 -9.12 29.93
C SER A 958 0.62 -10.08 31.12
N GLN A 959 -0.13 -9.69 32.15
CA GLN A 959 -0.51 -10.48 33.34
C GLN A 959 -2.00 -10.72 33.31
#